data_AF-A0A7C3TBX6-F1
#
_entry.id   AF-A0A7C3TBX6-F1
#
_cell.length_a   1.000
_cell.length_b   1.000
_cell.length_c   1.000
_cell.angle_alpha   90.00
_cell.angle_beta   90.00
_cell.angle_gamma   90.00
#
_symmetry.space_group_name_H-M   'P 1'
#
loop_
_entity.id
_entity.type
_entity.pdbx_description
1 polymer ?
#
loop_
_entity_poly.entity_id
_entity_poly.type
_entity_poly.pdbx_seq_one_letter_code
_entity_poly.pdbx_strand_id
1 'polypeptide(L)'
;TVINPEGAPDGVTYFATLYQPTRTFTVELKDPDQDGKYMGTIPYLDPGVYHYRFYYILDSKDTTIKEGDETLTGSKTNTAVWKWKVEKTFELTVINPGGAPSSTHYYASIWNSTWSKQIELTGDGGTYEGSVGDLDPGYYDWKIFCNYIINSITETDVIAHGENEHIGQTKINYGTWSWAGEISGRKWSDCNGNSIWDEGEDATGGWIIKLYKKIDDQWILLASTATEIETGSYRFSNLAPGEYRVEEESKEGWHQTFPTPDGKYYVTISLSNMKISDLNFGNHFVGLEVSKTTNIKWIETFEWSISKTACPSILTLEQGEHDTISYTIQLTKNIASDSYSVYGTIEIENPSDATASINVIDNVYDDSNIVATQDLGTHDIPSHGSITIDYSISFQAESGKTYYNKAYVYMGTYVFIGDASFSFTEPTQKVNDKVNVDDEFTQIPNGFSITDNTFTPQIISDSAEVSFSVTITNENAGSGTYQLINVATADGKSDDATVEVTVPGPSEGEYCTYTQGGWGSKPSGNNPGKLLHDNFGTLFQSGIYLGLSGHSMTFETADAITDYLPAGGTPGILDEDYTNPDNTSSGVFGGQLLALKLNVAFSDAGITPSGFGDLVLCNTGTSLDGKNVREILGAANEALGGGSLPDGYTISQLNDLVTKLNEAFDGGTPSAWALGHLQH
;
A
#
# COMPACT_ATOMS: atom_id res chain seq x y z
N THR A 1 26.66 20.27 -54.85
CA THR A 1 27.10 20.08 -56.25
C THR A 1 26.67 21.28 -57.07
N VAL A 2 27.55 21.86 -57.88
CA VAL A 2 27.15 22.92 -58.83
C VAL A 2 27.33 22.37 -60.25
N ILE A 3 26.30 22.52 -61.09
CA ILE A 3 26.32 22.09 -62.49
C ILE A 3 26.34 23.36 -63.34
N ASN A 4 27.38 23.48 -64.16
CA ASN A 4 27.55 24.63 -65.03
C ASN A 4 27.07 24.29 -66.45
N PRO A 5 25.97 24.88 -66.95
CA PRO A 5 25.63 24.77 -68.37
C PRO A 5 26.62 25.61 -69.21
N GLU A 6 26.98 25.14 -70.42
CA GLU A 6 27.99 25.76 -71.29
C GLU A 6 27.97 27.30 -71.30
N GLY A 7 29.09 27.94 -70.94
CA GLY A 7 29.26 29.40 -71.01
C GLY A 7 29.76 30.13 -69.75
N ALA A 8 30.24 29.46 -68.70
CA ALA A 8 30.82 30.18 -67.56
C ALA A 8 32.16 30.86 -67.89
N PRO A 9 32.56 31.90 -67.14
CA PRO A 9 33.88 32.50 -67.25
C PRO A 9 34.99 31.49 -66.95
N ASP A 10 35.99 31.38 -67.82
CA ASP A 10 37.18 30.55 -67.56
C ASP A 10 37.95 31.10 -66.34
N GLY A 11 38.41 30.20 -65.46
CA GLY A 11 39.33 30.54 -64.36
C GLY A 11 38.70 31.08 -63.07
N VAL A 12 37.38 30.98 -62.88
CA VAL A 12 36.73 31.34 -61.61
C VAL A 12 36.58 30.14 -60.66
N THR A 13 36.70 30.43 -59.36
CA THR A 13 36.54 29.45 -58.30
C THR A 13 35.13 29.53 -57.71
N TYR A 14 34.50 28.37 -57.52
CA TYR A 14 33.16 28.26 -56.94
C TYR A 14 33.22 27.97 -55.44
N PHE A 15 32.24 28.50 -54.71
CA PHE A 15 32.12 28.35 -53.27
C PHE A 15 30.71 27.91 -52.89
N ALA A 16 30.63 27.18 -51.77
CA ALA A 16 29.39 26.92 -51.07
C ALA A 16 29.54 27.34 -49.62
N THR A 17 28.57 28.10 -49.11
CA THR A 17 28.50 28.48 -47.70
C THR A 17 27.26 27.89 -47.07
N LEU A 18 27.41 27.36 -45.87
CA LEU A 18 26.36 26.85 -45.01
C LEU A 18 26.45 27.54 -43.65
N TYR A 19 25.36 28.12 -43.16
CA TYR A 19 25.40 28.95 -41.95
C TYR A 19 24.13 28.92 -41.10
N GLN A 20 24.31 29.25 -39.83
CA GLN A 20 23.35 29.47 -38.76
C GLN A 20 23.80 30.70 -37.96
N PRO A 21 22.95 31.29 -37.09
CA PRO A 21 23.30 32.51 -36.34
C PRO A 21 24.64 32.43 -35.58
N THR A 22 25.04 31.24 -35.14
CA THR A 22 26.23 31.02 -34.31
C THR A 22 27.44 30.45 -35.06
N ARG A 23 27.29 29.95 -36.31
CA ARG A 23 28.36 29.30 -37.07
C ARG A 23 28.17 29.42 -38.60
N THR A 24 29.27 29.67 -39.30
CA THR A 24 29.34 29.71 -40.77
C THR A 24 30.47 28.82 -41.27
N PHE A 25 30.17 27.98 -42.27
CA PHE A 25 31.12 27.10 -42.92
C PHE A 25 31.15 27.42 -44.42
N THR A 26 32.31 27.82 -44.93
CA THR A 26 32.51 28.04 -46.37
C THR A 26 33.50 27.02 -46.89
N VAL A 27 33.15 26.36 -47.98
CA VAL A 27 34.02 25.42 -48.67
C VAL A 27 34.19 25.85 -50.12
N GLU A 28 35.45 25.89 -50.54
CA GLU A 28 35.79 25.98 -51.95
C GLU A 28 35.41 24.66 -52.64
N LEU A 29 34.63 24.76 -53.71
CA LEU A 29 34.23 23.60 -54.48
C LEU A 29 35.38 23.23 -55.41
N LYS A 30 36.00 22.08 -55.13
CA LYS A 30 37.04 21.51 -55.97
C LYS A 30 36.38 20.81 -57.15
N ASP A 31 37.11 20.63 -58.23
CA ASP A 31 36.66 19.86 -59.39
C ASP A 31 36.89 18.36 -59.12
N PRO A 32 35.85 17.49 -59.19
CA PRO A 32 36.09 16.09 -59.46
C PRO A 32 35.14 15.53 -60.54
N ASP A 33 35.78 14.96 -61.56
CA ASP A 33 35.30 14.08 -62.63
C ASP A 33 34.83 14.72 -63.95
N GLN A 34 34.94 13.90 -65.02
CA GLN A 34 34.84 14.22 -66.46
C GLN A 34 33.51 14.85 -66.93
N ASP A 35 32.57 15.12 -66.03
CA ASP A 35 31.20 15.60 -66.31
C ASP A 35 30.96 17.08 -65.92
N GLY A 36 31.99 17.82 -65.49
CA GLY A 36 31.90 19.28 -65.24
C GLY A 36 31.14 19.69 -63.99
N LYS A 37 31.23 18.89 -62.91
CA LYS A 37 30.53 19.12 -61.64
C LYS A 37 31.50 19.52 -60.53
N TYR A 38 31.24 20.64 -59.87
CA TYR A 38 32.05 21.09 -58.73
C TYR A 38 31.51 20.54 -57.41
N MET A 39 32.41 20.02 -56.57
CA MET A 39 32.09 19.31 -55.31
C MET A 39 32.90 19.81 -54.12
N GLY A 40 32.26 19.84 -52.95
CA GLY A 40 32.89 20.16 -51.68
C GLY A 40 32.19 19.41 -50.55
N THR A 41 32.94 19.05 -49.50
CA THR A 41 32.46 18.27 -48.36
C THR A 41 32.75 19.00 -47.06
N ILE A 42 31.76 19.07 -46.16
CA ILE A 42 31.91 19.59 -44.80
C ILE A 42 31.88 18.40 -43.83
N PRO A 43 32.94 18.14 -43.06
CA PRO A 43 33.15 16.83 -42.41
C PRO A 43 32.38 16.58 -41.11
N TYR A 44 31.74 17.60 -40.50
CA TYR A 44 30.92 17.41 -39.30
C TYR A 44 29.95 18.58 -39.10
N LEU A 45 28.65 18.28 -38.99
CA LEU A 45 27.59 19.25 -38.72
C LEU A 45 26.61 18.62 -37.72
N ASP A 46 26.20 19.40 -36.73
CA ASP A 46 25.17 18.99 -35.78
C ASP A 46 23.80 18.99 -36.47
N PRO A 47 22.84 18.14 -36.07
CA PRO A 47 21.50 18.15 -36.65
C PRO A 47 20.80 19.51 -36.43
N GLY A 48 20.22 20.08 -37.48
CA GLY A 48 19.59 21.40 -37.41
C GLY A 48 19.20 21.98 -38.77
N VAL A 49 18.56 23.15 -38.77
CA VAL A 49 18.18 23.89 -39.99
C VAL A 49 19.30 24.87 -40.34
N TYR A 50 19.87 24.75 -41.54
CA TYR A 50 20.94 25.60 -42.03
C TYR A 50 20.52 26.37 -43.27
N HIS A 51 20.99 27.61 -43.38
CA HIS A 51 20.89 28.40 -44.61
C HIS A 51 22.08 28.08 -45.52
N TYR A 52 21.85 27.88 -46.82
CA TYR A 52 22.89 27.61 -47.81
C TYR A 52 22.92 28.65 -48.93
N ARG A 53 24.12 28.89 -49.48
CA ARG A 53 24.36 29.71 -50.67
C ARG A 53 25.45 29.11 -51.55
N PHE A 54 25.21 29.03 -52.86
CA PHE A 54 26.19 28.69 -53.89
C PHE A 54 26.54 29.93 -54.70
N TYR A 55 27.83 30.21 -54.86
CA TYR A 55 28.30 31.41 -55.52
C TYR A 55 29.71 31.24 -56.11
N TYR A 56 30.15 32.23 -56.87
CA TYR A 56 31.55 32.38 -57.28
C TYR A 56 31.96 33.84 -57.07
N ILE A 57 33.26 34.08 -56.99
CA ILE A 57 33.80 35.43 -56.83
C ILE A 57 34.43 35.86 -58.14
N LEU A 58 33.96 36.96 -58.70
CA LEU A 58 34.54 37.62 -59.87
C LEU A 58 34.91 39.05 -59.48
N ASP A 59 36.16 39.45 -59.72
CA ASP A 59 36.67 40.79 -59.42
C ASP A 59 36.28 41.30 -58.02
N SER A 60 36.48 40.46 -57.00
CA SER A 60 36.16 40.74 -55.59
C SER A 60 34.66 40.94 -55.25
N LYS A 61 33.75 40.62 -56.17
CA LYS A 61 32.30 40.61 -55.92
C LYS A 61 31.76 39.18 -55.91
N ASP A 62 31.04 38.85 -54.84
CA ASP A 62 30.26 37.61 -54.72
C ASP A 62 29.07 37.66 -55.70
N THR A 63 29.02 36.70 -56.61
CA THR A 63 27.87 36.49 -57.50
C THR A 63 27.16 35.20 -57.11
N THR A 64 25.98 35.37 -56.50
CA THR A 64 25.14 34.27 -56.02
C THR A 64 24.40 33.58 -57.16
N ILE A 65 24.51 32.25 -57.24
CA ILE A 65 23.86 31.40 -58.24
C ILE A 65 22.59 30.76 -57.67
N LYS A 66 22.58 30.43 -56.36
CA LYS A 66 21.41 29.84 -55.66
C LYS A 66 21.54 30.00 -54.14
N GLU A 67 20.41 30.19 -53.44
CA GLU A 67 20.33 30.16 -51.97
C GLU A 67 19.03 29.47 -51.49
N GLY A 68 18.98 29.07 -50.22
CA GLY A 68 17.80 28.46 -49.59
C GLY A 68 18.12 27.83 -48.22
N ASP A 69 17.18 27.05 -47.67
CA ASP A 69 17.28 26.43 -46.34
C ASP A 69 17.24 24.91 -46.43
N GLU A 70 17.94 24.22 -45.52
CA GLU A 70 17.95 22.76 -45.47
C GLU A 70 18.08 22.23 -44.03
N THR A 71 17.25 21.23 -43.69
CA THR A 71 17.30 20.52 -42.40
C THR A 71 18.18 19.28 -42.51
N LEU A 72 19.23 19.23 -41.69
CA LEU A 72 20.18 18.11 -41.66
C LEU A 72 19.79 17.10 -40.57
N THR A 73 19.39 15.91 -40.98
CA THR A 73 19.14 14.74 -40.10
C THR A 73 19.98 13.51 -40.48
N GLY A 74 20.97 13.70 -41.37
CA GLY A 74 21.86 12.68 -41.93
C GLY A 74 22.67 13.22 -43.12
N SER A 75 23.32 12.36 -43.90
CA SER A 75 24.04 12.77 -45.12
C SER A 75 23.06 13.22 -46.23
N LYS A 76 23.30 14.39 -46.83
CA LYS A 76 22.44 15.03 -47.86
C LYS A 76 23.26 15.59 -49.02
N THR A 77 22.67 15.74 -50.22
CA THR A 77 23.31 16.29 -51.42
C THR A 77 22.37 17.25 -52.16
N ASN A 78 22.84 18.44 -52.54
CA ASN A 78 22.03 19.52 -53.14
C ASN A 78 22.68 20.12 -54.42
N THR A 79 21.88 20.59 -55.40
CA THR A 79 22.33 20.97 -56.77
C THR A 79 21.81 22.34 -57.27
N ALA A 80 22.63 23.11 -58.03
CA ALA A 80 22.33 24.45 -58.61
C ALA A 80 22.70 24.62 -60.12
N VAL A 81 22.00 25.49 -60.88
CA VAL A 81 22.12 25.76 -62.37
C VAL A 81 21.84 27.25 -62.74
N TRP A 82 22.44 27.81 -63.82
CA TRP A 82 22.49 29.25 -64.28
C TRP A 82 21.32 29.75 -65.24
N LYS A 83 21.06 31.08 -65.40
CA LYS A 83 19.99 31.71 -66.28
C LYS A 83 20.35 33.10 -66.94
N TRP A 84 19.76 33.49 -68.10
CA TRP A 84 20.07 34.68 -69.00
C TRP A 84 19.00 35.84 -69.09
N LYS A 85 19.27 37.01 -69.76
CA LYS A 85 18.41 38.26 -69.99
C LYS A 85 18.25 38.74 -71.48
N VAL A 86 17.21 39.53 -71.86
CA VAL A 86 16.86 40.04 -73.24
C VAL A 86 16.24 41.48 -73.28
N GLU A 87 16.49 42.33 -74.30
CA GLU A 87 15.94 43.72 -74.48
C GLU A 87 14.62 43.82 -75.33
N LYS A 88 13.73 44.81 -75.07
CA LYS A 88 12.43 45.03 -75.79
C LYS A 88 12.07 46.51 -76.06
N THR A 89 11.57 46.80 -77.28
CA THR A 89 11.12 48.15 -77.75
C THR A 89 9.58 48.26 -77.88
N PHE A 90 9.02 49.45 -77.63
CA PHE A 90 7.57 49.76 -77.74
C PHE A 90 7.31 50.93 -78.69
N GLU A 91 6.30 50.79 -79.56
CA GLU A 91 5.81 51.85 -80.46
C GLU A 91 4.32 52.15 -80.21
N LEU A 92 3.95 53.44 -80.19
CA LEU A 92 2.58 53.92 -80.05
C LEU A 92 2.25 54.92 -81.17
N THR A 93 1.22 54.62 -81.96
CA THR A 93 0.62 55.58 -82.89
C THR A 93 -0.68 56.14 -82.30
N VAL A 94 -0.73 57.46 -82.12
CA VAL A 94 -1.90 58.20 -81.61
C VAL A 94 -2.59 58.88 -82.79
N ILE A 95 -3.74 58.35 -83.20
CA ILE A 95 -4.58 58.99 -84.22
C ILE A 95 -5.49 60.00 -83.52
N ASN A 96 -5.15 61.28 -83.60
CA ASN A 96 -5.83 62.36 -82.87
C ASN A 96 -7.18 62.75 -83.52
N PRO A 97 -8.34 62.65 -82.84
CA PRO A 97 -9.60 63.23 -83.31
C PRO A 97 -9.76 64.72 -82.96
N GLY A 98 -8.76 65.34 -82.33
CA GLY A 98 -8.68 66.77 -82.00
C GLY A 98 -8.79 67.04 -80.50
N GLY A 99 -7.66 67.33 -79.83
CA GLY A 99 -7.72 67.94 -78.49
C GLY A 99 -6.48 67.90 -77.60
N ALA A 100 -5.46 67.06 -77.86
CA ALA A 100 -4.25 67.04 -77.03
C ALA A 100 -3.26 68.16 -77.45
N PRO A 101 -2.81 69.05 -76.53
CA PRO A 101 -1.80 70.07 -76.83
C PRO A 101 -0.42 69.44 -77.09
N SER A 102 0.46 70.15 -77.83
CA SER A 102 1.81 69.67 -78.20
C SER A 102 2.76 69.43 -77.00
N SER A 103 2.34 69.76 -75.78
CA SER A 103 3.06 69.54 -74.53
C SER A 103 2.56 68.31 -73.74
N THR A 104 1.72 67.45 -74.33
CA THR A 104 1.29 66.20 -73.70
C THR A 104 2.41 65.17 -73.74
N HIS A 105 2.74 64.61 -72.58
CA HIS A 105 3.77 63.57 -72.44
C HIS A 105 3.08 62.21 -72.30
N TYR A 106 3.59 61.21 -73.02
CA TYR A 106 3.10 59.85 -73.00
C TYR A 106 4.11 58.96 -72.26
N TYR A 107 3.61 57.99 -71.51
CA TYR A 107 4.42 57.10 -70.70
C TYR A 107 3.95 55.66 -70.89
N ALA A 108 4.89 54.73 -70.79
CA ALA A 108 4.60 53.31 -70.65
C ALA A 108 5.09 52.85 -69.28
N SER A 109 4.23 52.18 -68.51
CA SER A 109 4.64 51.41 -67.34
C SER A 109 4.65 49.95 -67.71
N ILE A 110 5.73 49.26 -67.37
CA ILE A 110 5.89 47.81 -67.52
C ILE A 110 6.22 47.25 -66.15
N TRP A 111 5.59 46.15 -65.78
CA TRP A 111 5.79 45.55 -64.47
C TRP A 111 5.60 44.04 -64.51
N ASN A 112 6.12 43.38 -63.49
CA ASN A 112 5.75 42.02 -63.12
C ASN A 112 5.31 42.03 -61.65
N SER A 113 5.21 40.87 -61.01
CA SER A 113 4.79 40.77 -59.61
C SER A 113 5.76 41.39 -58.60
N THR A 114 6.99 41.75 -58.99
CA THR A 114 8.05 42.16 -58.07
C THR A 114 8.60 43.56 -58.34
N TRP A 115 8.43 44.10 -59.55
CA TRP A 115 8.84 45.47 -59.86
C TRP A 115 8.00 46.09 -60.96
N SER A 116 7.97 47.43 -60.98
CA SER A 116 7.41 48.24 -62.06
C SER A 116 8.40 49.32 -62.49
N LYS A 117 8.52 49.56 -63.80
CA LYS A 117 9.33 50.63 -64.38
C LYS A 117 8.47 51.45 -65.32
N GLN A 118 8.64 52.75 -65.26
CA GLN A 118 8.00 53.69 -66.16
C GLN A 118 9.05 54.28 -67.09
N ILE A 119 8.71 54.36 -68.36
CA ILE A 119 9.49 55.04 -69.39
C ILE A 119 8.63 56.11 -70.04
N GLU A 120 9.25 57.24 -70.35
CA GLU A 120 8.62 58.29 -71.16
C GLU A 120 8.78 57.93 -72.63
N LEU A 121 7.70 58.06 -73.39
CA LEU A 121 7.69 57.85 -74.83
C LEU A 121 7.98 59.19 -75.52
N THR A 122 8.91 59.17 -76.46
CA THR A 122 9.37 60.36 -77.17
C THR A 122 8.97 60.30 -78.63
N GLY A 123 8.51 61.41 -79.20
CA GLY A 123 8.09 61.50 -80.59
C GLY A 123 7.34 62.81 -80.91
N ASP A 124 7.06 63.04 -82.19
CA ASP A 124 6.27 64.17 -82.68
C ASP A 124 5.19 63.70 -83.68
N GLY A 125 4.25 64.58 -84.03
CA GLY A 125 3.35 64.33 -85.17
C GLY A 125 2.35 63.16 -85.04
N GLY A 126 2.18 62.58 -83.84
CA GLY A 126 1.23 61.49 -83.59
C GLY A 126 1.85 60.09 -83.49
N THR A 127 3.17 59.94 -83.52
CA THR A 127 3.85 58.66 -83.24
C THR A 127 4.89 58.86 -82.13
N TYR A 128 4.89 57.97 -81.14
CA TYR A 128 5.76 58.03 -79.95
C TYR A 128 6.38 56.66 -79.69
N GLU A 129 7.67 56.63 -79.33
CA GLU A 129 8.43 55.39 -79.11
C GLU A 129 9.23 55.42 -77.79
N GLY A 130 9.55 54.23 -77.26
CA GLY A 130 10.43 54.08 -76.09
C GLY A 130 10.90 52.64 -75.91
N SER A 131 12.09 52.44 -75.34
CA SER A 131 12.68 51.11 -75.07
C SER A 131 12.81 50.85 -73.58
N VAL A 132 12.53 49.61 -73.16
CA VAL A 132 12.94 49.12 -71.85
C VAL A 132 14.15 48.21 -72.08
N GLY A 133 15.32 48.63 -71.60
CA GLY A 133 16.55 47.83 -71.64
C GLY A 133 16.37 46.44 -71.01
N ASP A 134 17.45 45.65 -70.99
CA ASP A 134 17.49 44.24 -70.58
C ASP A 134 16.47 43.81 -69.50
N LEU A 135 15.51 42.98 -69.91
CA LEU A 135 14.54 42.30 -69.06
C LEU A 135 14.94 40.84 -68.85
N ASP A 136 14.68 40.33 -67.66
CA ASP A 136 14.75 38.89 -67.39
C ASP A 136 13.64 38.15 -68.18
N PRO A 137 13.83 36.91 -68.66
CA PRO A 137 12.76 36.15 -69.32
C PRO A 137 11.59 35.91 -68.36
N GLY A 138 10.41 36.42 -68.70
CA GLY A 138 9.25 36.35 -67.82
C GLY A 138 8.02 37.00 -68.45
N TYR A 139 6.87 36.84 -67.78
CA TYR A 139 5.65 37.53 -68.15
C TYR A 139 5.65 38.94 -67.56
N TYR A 140 5.41 39.92 -68.42
CA TYR A 140 5.34 41.32 -68.04
C TYR A 140 4.01 41.89 -68.51
N ASP A 141 3.36 42.57 -67.58
CA ASP A 141 2.22 43.42 -67.90
C ASP A 141 2.73 44.81 -68.27
N TRP A 142 1.98 45.51 -69.12
CA TRP A 142 2.31 46.87 -69.47
C TRP A 142 1.07 47.71 -69.74
N LYS A 143 1.23 49.03 -69.61
CA LYS A 143 0.17 50.01 -69.84
C LYS A 143 0.74 51.33 -70.31
N ILE A 144 0.05 51.96 -71.26
CA ILE A 144 0.36 53.31 -71.74
C ILE A 144 -0.61 54.31 -71.10
N PHE A 145 -0.11 55.49 -70.74
CA PHE A 145 -0.90 56.60 -70.21
C PHE A 145 -0.29 57.95 -70.58
N CYS A 146 -1.03 59.02 -70.37
CA CYS A 146 -0.56 60.39 -70.59
C CYS A 146 -0.95 61.28 -69.41
N ASN A 147 -0.34 62.46 -69.35
CA ASN A 147 -0.58 63.47 -68.31
C ASN A 147 -1.79 64.40 -68.61
N TYR A 148 -2.70 64.01 -69.52
CA TYR A 148 -3.86 64.81 -69.93
C TYR A 148 -5.18 64.05 -69.76
N ILE A 149 -6.24 64.71 -69.27
CA ILE A 149 -7.56 64.11 -69.05
C ILE A 149 -8.31 64.03 -70.38
N ILE A 150 -8.61 62.82 -70.86
CA ILE A 150 -9.40 62.58 -72.08
C ILE A 150 -10.76 62.00 -71.67
N ASN A 151 -11.85 62.70 -72.00
CA ASN A 151 -13.20 62.38 -71.52
C ASN A 151 -13.89 61.22 -72.26
N SER A 152 -13.28 60.62 -73.28
CA SER A 152 -13.73 59.37 -73.88
C SER A 152 -12.68 58.88 -74.89
N ILE A 153 -12.17 57.66 -74.72
CA ILE A 153 -11.43 56.95 -75.76
C ILE A 153 -12.31 55.77 -76.18
N THR A 154 -12.64 55.66 -77.46
CA THR A 154 -13.30 54.49 -78.03
C THR A 154 -12.26 53.43 -78.42
N GLU A 155 -12.66 52.16 -78.36
CA GLU A 155 -11.78 50.97 -78.53
C GLU A 155 -11.00 50.94 -79.87
N THR A 156 -11.34 51.80 -80.83
CA THR A 156 -10.70 51.90 -82.16
C THR A 156 -9.55 52.91 -82.26
N ASP A 157 -9.29 53.72 -81.23
CA ASP A 157 -8.35 54.86 -81.34
C ASP A 157 -6.93 54.58 -80.81
N VAL A 158 -6.62 53.33 -80.44
CA VAL A 158 -5.28 52.88 -80.02
C VAL A 158 -4.97 51.55 -80.69
N ILE A 159 -4.07 51.57 -81.68
CA ILE A 159 -3.52 50.36 -82.28
C ILE A 159 -2.07 50.23 -81.84
N ALA A 160 -1.81 49.40 -80.82
CA ALA A 160 -0.46 48.97 -80.47
C ALA A 160 -0.12 47.75 -81.34
N HIS A 161 0.76 47.91 -82.33
CA HIS A 161 1.30 46.80 -83.11
C HIS A 161 2.58 46.29 -82.44
N GLY A 162 2.57 45.01 -82.03
CA GLY A 162 3.79 44.24 -81.79
C GLY A 162 3.71 42.98 -82.62
N GLU A 163 4.57 42.84 -83.64
CA GLU A 163 4.61 41.64 -84.48
C GLU A 163 5.19 40.46 -83.70
N ASN A 164 4.37 39.40 -83.56
CA ASN A 164 4.64 37.96 -83.33
C ASN A 164 5.59 37.54 -82.18
N GLU A 165 5.41 36.45 -81.44
CA GLU A 165 4.42 35.38 -81.31
C GLU A 165 4.74 34.72 -79.95
N HIS A 166 3.70 34.40 -79.17
CA HIS A 166 3.66 33.56 -77.95
C HIS A 166 3.01 34.21 -76.71
N ILE A 167 1.67 34.19 -76.75
CA ILE A 167 0.69 33.86 -75.69
C ILE A 167 0.74 34.65 -74.36
N GLY A 168 -0.17 35.62 -74.23
CA GLY A 168 -0.63 36.17 -72.95
C GLY A 168 -1.74 37.21 -73.14
N GLN A 169 -2.99 36.81 -72.93
CA GLN A 169 -4.20 37.60 -73.17
C GLN A 169 -4.25 38.93 -72.39
N THR A 170 -4.61 40.01 -73.10
CA THR A 170 -4.97 41.32 -72.55
C THR A 170 -6.21 41.19 -71.65
N LYS A 171 -6.06 41.38 -70.34
CA LYS A 171 -7.18 41.47 -69.39
C LYS A 171 -7.17 42.83 -68.73
N ILE A 172 -7.94 43.77 -69.27
CA ILE A 172 -8.14 45.12 -68.69
C ILE A 172 -9.12 44.98 -67.52
N ASN A 173 -8.68 45.24 -66.29
CA ASN A 173 -9.55 45.32 -65.11
C ASN A 173 -9.55 46.75 -64.55
N TYR A 174 -10.74 47.31 -64.32
CA TYR A 174 -10.96 48.63 -63.72
C TYR A 174 -10.89 48.51 -62.18
N GLY A 175 -10.00 49.26 -61.52
CA GLY A 175 -9.78 49.20 -60.08
C GLY A 175 -10.51 50.29 -59.28
N THR A 176 -11.27 49.85 -58.26
CA THR A 176 -11.84 50.61 -57.14
C THR A 176 -10.81 50.78 -55.99
N TRP A 177 -10.93 51.87 -55.22
CA TRP A 177 -10.05 52.32 -54.12
C TRP A 177 -9.72 51.27 -53.03
N SER A 178 -8.48 51.25 -52.51
CA SER A 178 -8.05 50.47 -51.33
C SER A 178 -7.89 51.37 -50.08
N TRP A 179 -8.38 50.89 -48.92
CA TRP A 179 -8.11 51.50 -47.60
C TRP A 179 -6.80 50.93 -47.02
N ALA A 180 -6.01 51.77 -46.35
CA ALA A 180 -4.69 51.45 -45.82
C ALA A 180 -4.58 51.61 -44.28
N GLY A 181 -5.69 51.60 -43.54
CA GLY A 181 -5.69 51.72 -42.08
C GLY A 181 -5.12 50.47 -41.39
N GLU A 182 -4.51 50.65 -40.22
CA GLU A 182 -3.77 49.59 -39.52
C GLU A 182 -3.87 49.71 -37.98
N ILE A 183 -4.00 48.58 -37.30
CA ILE A 183 -3.88 48.44 -35.84
C ILE A 183 -2.83 47.36 -35.53
N SER A 184 -1.86 47.64 -34.66
CA SER A 184 -0.80 46.70 -34.29
C SER A 184 -0.33 46.86 -32.85
N GLY A 185 0.34 45.83 -32.36
CA GLY A 185 0.93 45.78 -31.02
C GLY A 185 1.77 44.53 -30.81
N ARG A 186 2.18 44.29 -29.56
CA ARG A 186 2.97 43.14 -29.15
C ARG A 186 2.47 42.51 -27.86
N LYS A 187 2.76 41.24 -27.68
CA LYS A 187 2.55 40.49 -26.46
C LYS A 187 3.88 40.30 -25.75
N TRP A 188 3.91 40.44 -24.42
CA TRP A 188 5.08 40.14 -23.60
C TRP A 188 4.73 39.32 -22.35
N SER A 189 5.76 38.71 -21.76
CA SER A 189 5.68 38.02 -20.48
C SER A 189 6.06 38.99 -19.37
N ASP A 190 5.10 39.37 -18.53
CA ASP A 190 5.30 40.18 -17.32
C ASP A 190 5.80 39.26 -16.21
N CYS A 191 7.10 39.12 -16.10
CA CYS A 191 7.75 38.14 -15.23
C CYS A 191 7.63 38.53 -13.75
N ASN A 192 7.51 39.82 -13.45
CA ASN A 192 7.45 40.32 -12.08
C ASN A 192 6.04 40.77 -11.64
N GLY A 193 5.06 40.73 -12.54
CA GLY A 193 3.66 41.03 -12.30
C GLY A 193 3.34 42.52 -12.14
N ASN A 194 4.25 43.42 -12.52
CA ASN A 194 4.13 44.85 -12.22
C ASN A 194 3.36 45.65 -13.29
N SER A 195 2.84 44.98 -14.33
CA SER A 195 2.11 45.58 -15.45
C SER A 195 2.93 46.55 -16.33
N ILE A 196 4.26 46.50 -16.23
CA ILE A 196 5.21 47.29 -17.01
C ILE A 196 6.01 46.30 -17.86
N TRP A 197 6.34 46.67 -19.11
CA TRP A 197 7.26 45.88 -19.93
C TRP A 197 8.69 46.33 -19.62
N ASP A 198 9.38 45.59 -18.76
CA ASP A 198 10.71 45.93 -18.26
C ASP A 198 11.85 45.41 -19.16
N GLU A 199 13.06 45.96 -18.98
CA GLU A 199 14.27 45.46 -19.63
C GLU A 199 14.57 44.02 -19.16
N GLY A 200 14.63 43.07 -20.11
CA GLY A 200 14.82 41.64 -19.82
C GLY A 200 13.55 40.81 -19.87
N GLU A 201 12.39 41.42 -20.09
CA GLU A 201 11.14 40.70 -20.37
C GLU A 201 10.94 40.52 -21.87
N ASP A 202 10.71 39.28 -22.30
CA ASP A 202 10.64 38.94 -23.71
C ASP A 202 9.22 39.05 -24.28
N ALA A 203 9.16 39.42 -25.56
CA ALA A 203 7.94 39.32 -26.34
C ALA A 203 7.52 37.84 -26.49
N THR A 204 6.22 37.55 -26.40
CA THR A 204 5.69 36.18 -26.38
C THR A 204 4.70 35.92 -27.53
N GLY A 205 5.00 34.96 -28.38
CA GLY A 205 4.15 34.58 -29.51
C GLY A 205 3.06 33.53 -29.20
N GLY A 206 2.17 33.29 -30.17
CA GLY A 206 1.12 32.26 -30.09
C GLY A 206 -0.14 32.64 -29.29
N TRP A 207 -0.31 33.91 -28.95
CA TRP A 207 -1.50 34.42 -28.24
C TRP A 207 -2.55 34.93 -29.22
N ILE A 208 -3.82 34.60 -28.99
CA ILE A 208 -4.93 35.03 -29.85
C ILE A 208 -5.39 36.44 -29.45
N ILE A 209 -5.30 37.37 -30.40
CA ILE A 209 -5.79 38.74 -30.28
C ILE A 209 -7.03 38.91 -31.16
N LYS A 210 -8.11 39.46 -30.59
CA LYS A 210 -9.41 39.64 -31.25
C LYS A 210 -9.66 41.12 -31.53
N LEU A 211 -10.06 41.44 -32.76
CA LEU A 211 -10.43 42.78 -33.21
C LEU A 211 -11.94 42.85 -33.43
N TYR A 212 -12.59 43.81 -32.78
CA TYR A 212 -13.99 44.12 -32.95
C TYR A 212 -14.15 45.50 -33.60
N LYS A 213 -15.15 45.65 -34.47
CA LYS A 213 -15.57 46.95 -35.02
C LYS A 213 -16.94 47.33 -34.49
N LYS A 214 -17.14 48.60 -34.17
CA LYS A 214 -18.45 49.11 -33.76
C LYS A 214 -19.31 49.39 -35.00
N ILE A 215 -20.48 48.74 -35.06
CA ILE A 215 -21.48 48.91 -36.12
C ILE A 215 -22.83 49.02 -35.41
N ASP A 216 -23.60 50.08 -35.67
CA ASP A 216 -24.91 50.34 -35.05
C ASP A 216 -24.90 50.16 -33.51
N ASP A 217 -23.90 50.75 -32.85
CA ASP A 217 -23.66 50.68 -31.40
C ASP A 217 -23.37 49.28 -30.81
N GLN A 218 -23.11 48.27 -31.65
CA GLN A 218 -22.69 46.94 -31.23
C GLN A 218 -21.25 46.61 -31.65
N TRP A 219 -20.52 45.92 -30.77
CA TRP A 219 -19.18 45.40 -31.05
C TRP A 219 -19.27 44.07 -31.81
N ILE A 220 -18.90 44.07 -33.08
CA ILE A 220 -18.91 42.88 -33.94
C ILE A 220 -17.47 42.40 -34.14
N LEU A 221 -17.21 41.10 -33.89
CA LEU A 221 -15.90 40.49 -34.15
C LEU A 221 -15.60 40.59 -35.64
N LEU A 222 -14.55 41.34 -35.98
CA LEU A 222 -14.15 41.58 -37.37
C LEU A 222 -13.06 40.61 -37.80
N ALA A 223 -12.09 40.33 -36.93
CA ALA A 223 -10.96 39.45 -37.19
C ALA A 223 -10.32 38.97 -35.90
N SER A 224 -9.49 37.92 -36.00
CA SER A 224 -8.57 37.50 -34.94
C SER A 224 -7.24 37.09 -35.57
N THR A 225 -6.15 37.20 -34.83
CA THR A 225 -4.82 36.75 -35.26
C THR A 225 -4.04 36.18 -34.08
N ALA A 226 -3.15 35.24 -34.34
CA ALA A 226 -2.14 34.84 -33.36
C ALA A 226 -0.97 35.83 -33.39
N THR A 227 -0.32 36.06 -32.25
CA THR A 227 0.95 36.80 -32.18
C THR A 227 2.07 35.96 -32.80
N GLU A 228 2.98 36.62 -33.50
CA GLU A 228 4.14 35.98 -34.12
C GLU A 228 5.04 35.31 -33.06
N ILE A 229 5.49 34.08 -33.34
CA ILE A 229 6.23 33.22 -32.39
C ILE A 229 7.47 33.94 -31.82
N GLU A 230 8.27 34.57 -32.68
CA GLU A 230 9.58 35.12 -32.31
C GLU A 230 9.52 36.56 -31.83
N THR A 231 8.51 37.33 -32.24
CA THR A 231 8.47 38.78 -32.02
C THR A 231 7.33 39.21 -31.10
N GLY A 232 6.41 38.29 -30.77
CA GLY A 232 5.17 38.57 -30.05
C GLY A 232 4.25 39.56 -30.76
N SER A 233 4.53 39.92 -32.01
CA SER A 233 3.81 41.00 -32.71
C SER A 233 2.48 40.53 -33.31
N TYR A 234 1.52 41.44 -33.42
CA TYR A 234 0.27 41.22 -34.16
C TYR A 234 -0.13 42.46 -34.95
N ARG A 235 -0.89 42.27 -36.02
CA ARG A 235 -1.30 43.36 -36.93
C ARG A 235 -2.61 43.07 -37.65
N PHE A 236 -3.48 44.07 -37.71
CA PHE A 236 -4.69 44.12 -38.52
C PHE A 236 -4.55 45.22 -39.57
N SER A 237 -4.80 44.90 -40.85
CA SER A 237 -4.56 45.80 -42.00
C SER A 237 -5.84 46.05 -42.81
N ASN A 238 -5.77 46.99 -43.75
CA ASN A 238 -6.86 47.35 -44.66
C ASN A 238 -8.13 47.77 -43.91
N LEU A 239 -7.95 48.46 -42.79
CA LEU A 239 -9.04 48.89 -41.93
C LEU A 239 -9.64 50.18 -42.48
N ALA A 240 -10.95 50.16 -42.73
CA ALA A 240 -11.70 51.37 -43.03
C ALA A 240 -11.83 52.27 -41.78
N PRO A 241 -12.06 53.59 -41.94
CA PRO A 241 -12.38 54.44 -40.80
C PRO A 241 -13.53 53.89 -39.93
N GLY A 242 -13.44 54.08 -38.61
CA GLY A 242 -14.40 53.60 -37.62
C GLY A 242 -13.82 53.40 -36.21
N GLU A 243 -14.69 53.03 -35.26
CA GLU A 243 -14.32 52.68 -33.87
C GLU A 243 -14.03 51.17 -33.75
N TYR A 244 -12.97 50.84 -33.02
CA TYR A 244 -12.42 49.48 -32.87
C TYR A 244 -12.15 49.14 -31.40
N ARG A 245 -12.32 47.86 -31.03
CA ARG A 245 -11.93 47.29 -29.73
C ARG A 245 -10.97 46.13 -29.95
N VAL A 246 -9.87 46.09 -29.19
CA VAL A 246 -8.88 45.00 -29.23
C VAL A 246 -8.80 44.35 -27.85
N GLU A 247 -8.86 43.02 -27.80
CA GLU A 247 -8.74 42.25 -26.55
C GLU A 247 -8.00 40.92 -26.81
N GLU A 248 -7.34 40.40 -25.79
CA GLU A 248 -6.74 39.07 -25.84
C GLU A 248 -7.71 37.96 -25.40
N GLU A 249 -7.45 36.74 -25.84
CA GLU A 249 -8.10 35.55 -25.31
C GLU A 249 -7.39 35.07 -24.04
N SER A 250 -8.16 34.88 -22.96
CA SER A 250 -7.66 34.34 -21.69
C SER A 250 -7.01 32.97 -21.89
N LYS A 251 -5.90 32.73 -21.19
CA LYS A 251 -5.14 31.47 -21.25
C LYS A 251 -4.94 30.92 -19.84
N GLU A 252 -5.21 29.62 -19.67
CA GLU A 252 -5.08 28.92 -18.39
C GLU A 252 -3.64 29.03 -17.83
N GLY A 253 -3.51 29.27 -16.53
CA GLY A 253 -2.22 29.47 -15.84
C GLY A 253 -1.57 30.85 -16.04
N TRP A 254 -2.22 31.76 -16.77
CA TRP A 254 -1.73 33.11 -17.02
C TRP A 254 -2.73 34.16 -16.60
N HIS A 255 -2.23 35.19 -15.91
CA HIS A 255 -2.99 36.37 -15.53
C HIS A 255 -2.64 37.54 -16.46
N GLN A 256 -3.64 38.20 -17.05
CA GLN A 256 -3.42 39.40 -17.86
C GLN A 256 -3.13 40.59 -16.96
N THR A 257 -1.92 41.14 -17.03
CA THR A 257 -1.49 42.31 -16.26
C THR A 257 -1.63 43.62 -17.03
N PHE A 258 -1.74 43.59 -18.37
CA PHE A 258 -1.90 44.80 -19.19
C PHE A 258 -2.71 44.57 -20.48
N PRO A 259 -3.50 45.55 -20.97
CA PRO A 259 -3.78 46.86 -20.37
C PRO A 259 -4.75 46.83 -19.18
N THR A 260 -4.67 47.81 -18.28
CA THR A 260 -5.58 47.96 -17.13
C THR A 260 -6.57 49.12 -17.34
N PRO A 261 -7.77 49.12 -16.71
CA PRO A 261 -8.25 48.14 -15.74
C PRO A 261 -9.07 46.97 -16.32
N ASP A 262 -9.52 47.04 -17.57
CA ASP A 262 -10.48 46.08 -18.14
C ASP A 262 -9.89 45.10 -19.16
N GLY A 263 -8.56 45.11 -19.37
CA GLY A 263 -7.86 44.19 -20.26
C GLY A 263 -7.95 44.53 -21.75
N LYS A 264 -8.50 45.70 -22.11
CA LYS A 264 -8.93 46.00 -23.50
C LYS A 264 -8.48 47.35 -24.00
N TYR A 265 -8.39 47.48 -25.31
CA TYR A 265 -8.18 48.75 -26.00
C TYR A 265 -9.42 49.19 -26.76
N TYR A 266 -9.68 50.50 -26.76
CA TYR A 266 -10.71 51.15 -27.56
C TYR A 266 -10.08 52.28 -28.38
N VAL A 267 -10.14 52.19 -29.72
CA VAL A 267 -9.41 53.11 -30.63
C VAL A 267 -10.27 53.52 -31.83
N THR A 268 -9.97 54.67 -32.44
CA THR A 268 -10.71 55.20 -33.61
C THR A 268 -9.76 55.46 -34.78
N ILE A 269 -10.06 54.89 -35.94
CA ILE A 269 -9.39 55.20 -37.22
C ILE A 269 -10.23 56.29 -37.91
N SER A 270 -9.69 57.50 -38.03
CA SER A 270 -10.42 58.66 -38.60
C SER A 270 -10.09 58.93 -40.08
N LEU A 271 -8.98 58.40 -40.59
CA LEU A 271 -8.52 58.55 -41.99
C LEU A 271 -8.17 57.20 -42.57
N SER A 272 -8.35 57.03 -43.89
CA SER A 272 -8.20 55.74 -44.58
C SER A 272 -6.79 55.16 -44.56
N ASN A 273 -5.76 55.91 -44.17
CA ASN A 273 -4.36 55.48 -44.08
C ASN A 273 -3.78 55.60 -42.66
N MET A 274 -4.61 55.82 -41.64
CA MET A 274 -4.17 56.00 -40.25
C MET A 274 -3.67 54.67 -39.66
N LYS A 275 -2.52 54.72 -38.99
CA LYS A 275 -1.91 53.59 -38.29
C LYS A 275 -1.92 53.83 -36.79
N ILE A 276 -2.35 52.83 -36.03
CA ILE A 276 -2.36 52.83 -34.57
C ILE A 276 -1.50 51.67 -34.10
N SER A 277 -0.38 51.97 -33.45
CA SER A 277 0.60 50.98 -32.96
C SER A 277 0.62 50.91 -31.43
N ASP A 278 1.42 49.98 -30.89
CA ASP A 278 1.77 49.88 -29.47
C ASP A 278 0.60 49.51 -28.54
N LEU A 279 -0.42 48.83 -29.07
CA LEU A 279 -1.49 48.22 -28.27
C LEU A 279 -0.99 46.89 -27.70
N ASN A 280 -0.18 46.94 -26.65
CA ASN A 280 0.53 45.77 -26.15
C ASN A 280 -0.27 44.99 -25.09
N PHE A 281 0.00 43.69 -24.92
CA PHE A 281 -0.62 42.84 -23.90
C PHE A 281 0.45 42.16 -23.04
N GLY A 282 0.35 42.28 -21.72
CA GLY A 282 1.31 41.72 -20.76
C GLY A 282 0.64 40.70 -19.86
N ASN A 283 1.25 39.52 -19.69
CA ASN A 283 0.72 38.49 -18.78
C ASN A 283 1.80 37.89 -17.88
N HIS A 284 1.40 37.59 -16.65
CA HIS A 284 2.19 36.91 -15.66
C HIS A 284 1.78 35.44 -15.54
N PHE A 285 2.75 34.52 -15.51
CA PHE A 285 2.49 33.10 -15.27
C PHE A 285 2.33 32.86 -13.76
N VAL A 286 1.20 32.32 -13.34
CA VAL A 286 0.91 32.05 -11.93
C VAL A 286 0.90 30.53 -11.71
N GLY A 287 1.99 29.99 -11.18
CA GLY A 287 2.08 28.56 -10.81
C GLY A 287 1.34 28.26 -9.49
N LEU A 288 1.03 26.97 -9.25
CA LEU A 288 0.50 26.54 -7.94
C LEU A 288 1.63 26.55 -6.90
N GLU A 289 1.34 27.01 -5.70
CA GLU A 289 2.25 26.89 -4.56
C GLU A 289 1.96 25.58 -3.84
N VAL A 290 2.96 24.69 -3.75
CA VAL A 290 2.81 23.37 -3.11
C VAL A 290 3.75 23.31 -1.91
N SER A 291 3.18 23.16 -0.73
CA SER A 291 3.92 22.89 0.50
C SER A 291 3.51 21.55 1.09
N LYS A 292 4.39 20.93 1.88
CA LYS A 292 4.14 19.60 2.45
C LYS A 292 4.79 19.48 3.81
N THR A 293 4.08 18.87 4.75
CA THR A 293 4.62 18.46 6.05
C THR A 293 4.98 17.00 6.02
N THR A 294 5.91 16.56 6.88
CA THR A 294 6.31 15.15 6.93
C THR A 294 6.53 14.71 8.36
N ASN A 295 5.75 13.72 8.77
CA ASN A 295 5.89 12.99 10.02
C ASN A 295 6.17 11.53 9.70
N ILE A 296 6.88 10.87 10.61
CA ILE A 296 7.24 9.47 10.47
C ILE A 296 6.58 8.64 11.56
N LYS A 297 6.30 7.39 11.25
CA LYS A 297 5.90 6.39 12.24
C LYS A 297 6.63 5.09 11.96
N TRP A 298 7.51 4.73 12.87
CA TRP A 298 8.14 3.41 12.95
C TRP A 298 7.61 2.72 14.21
N ILE A 299 6.83 1.66 14.02
CA ILE A 299 6.35 0.78 15.09
C ILE A 299 7.17 -0.49 15.08
N GLU A 300 7.88 -0.75 16.17
CA GLU A 300 8.58 -1.99 16.44
C GLU A 300 7.69 -2.86 17.35
N THR A 301 7.26 -4.04 16.89
CA THR A 301 6.35 -4.92 17.65
C THR A 301 7.06 -6.21 18.03
N PHE A 302 7.05 -6.54 19.32
CA PHE A 302 7.67 -7.77 19.84
C PHE A 302 6.61 -8.84 20.11
N GLU A 303 6.86 -10.05 19.64
CA GLU A 303 6.08 -11.23 20.01
C GLU A 303 6.79 -11.98 21.13
N TRP A 304 6.06 -12.41 22.16
CA TRP A 304 6.61 -13.25 23.22
C TRP A 304 6.22 -14.72 23.05
N SER A 305 7.13 -15.62 23.38
CA SER A 305 6.85 -17.05 23.53
C SER A 305 7.05 -17.44 25.00
N ILE A 306 6.16 -18.28 25.52
CA ILE A 306 6.21 -18.79 26.89
C ILE A 306 6.26 -20.31 26.85
N SER A 307 7.08 -20.91 27.71
CA SER A 307 6.98 -22.34 28.02
C SER A 307 7.19 -22.56 29.52
N LYS A 308 6.49 -23.52 30.09
CA LYS A 308 6.51 -23.85 31.50
C LYS A 308 6.86 -25.32 31.69
N THR A 309 7.70 -25.61 32.67
CA THR A 309 8.06 -26.99 33.04
C THR A 309 7.97 -27.17 34.54
N ALA A 310 7.82 -28.42 34.96
CA ALA A 310 7.85 -28.84 36.36
C ALA A 310 8.89 -29.96 36.54
N CYS A 311 9.60 -29.92 37.67
CA CYS A 311 10.57 -30.94 38.06
C CYS A 311 10.46 -31.22 39.57
N PRO A 312 10.16 -32.45 39.98
CA PRO A 312 9.80 -33.59 39.13
C PRO A 312 8.41 -33.43 38.49
N SER A 313 8.18 -34.12 37.36
CA SER A 313 6.87 -34.15 36.69
C SER A 313 5.98 -35.31 37.16
N ILE A 314 6.55 -36.22 37.97
CA ILE A 314 5.86 -37.36 38.58
C ILE A 314 6.31 -37.46 40.03
N LEU A 315 5.36 -37.61 40.95
CA LEU A 315 5.59 -37.81 42.37
C LEU A 315 4.81 -39.03 42.87
N THR A 316 5.33 -39.65 43.93
CA THR A 316 4.60 -40.62 44.74
C THR A 316 4.52 -40.10 46.16
N LEU A 317 3.32 -39.96 46.72
CA LEU A 317 3.11 -39.41 48.07
C LEU A 317 2.13 -40.28 48.86
N GLU A 318 2.59 -40.91 49.92
CA GLU A 318 1.72 -41.54 50.92
C GLU A 318 1.00 -40.47 51.76
N GLN A 319 -0.02 -40.89 52.52
CA GLN A 319 -0.74 -39.96 53.38
C GLN A 319 0.20 -39.35 54.44
N GLY A 320 0.19 -38.02 54.55
CA GLY A 320 1.06 -37.24 55.42
C GLY A 320 2.43 -36.90 54.82
N GLU A 321 2.78 -37.48 53.66
CA GLU A 321 4.02 -37.14 52.96
C GLU A 321 3.90 -35.83 52.17
N HIS A 322 5.06 -35.23 51.95
CA HIS A 322 5.20 -34.00 51.17
C HIS A 322 6.46 -34.05 50.32
N ASP A 323 6.43 -33.38 49.18
CA ASP A 323 7.61 -33.19 48.34
C ASP A 323 7.56 -31.80 47.67
N THR A 324 8.70 -31.38 47.12
CA THR A 324 8.89 -30.08 46.49
C THR A 324 8.90 -30.20 44.98
N ILE A 325 8.09 -29.38 44.32
CA ILE A 325 8.06 -29.24 42.87
C ILE A 325 8.70 -27.91 42.52
N SER A 326 9.72 -27.93 41.66
CA SER A 326 10.29 -26.73 41.05
C SER A 326 9.63 -26.47 39.70
N TYR A 327 9.12 -25.27 39.52
CA TYR A 327 8.57 -24.79 38.25
C TYR A 327 9.54 -23.80 37.60
N THR A 328 9.68 -23.91 36.28
CA THR A 328 10.48 -23.00 35.48
C THR A 328 9.63 -22.46 34.34
N ILE A 329 9.55 -21.14 34.23
CA ILE A 329 8.90 -20.41 33.14
C ILE A 329 9.99 -19.80 32.27
N GLN A 330 10.06 -20.20 31.01
CA GLN A 330 10.94 -19.62 30.00
C GLN A 330 10.14 -18.62 29.16
N LEU A 331 10.62 -17.38 29.12
CA LEU A 331 10.09 -16.32 28.28
C LEU A 331 11.11 -15.98 27.20
N THR A 332 10.69 -16.05 25.95
CA THR A 332 11.51 -15.66 24.79
C THR A 332 10.91 -14.43 24.14
N LYS A 333 11.66 -13.32 24.16
CA LYS A 333 11.37 -12.13 23.35
C LYS A 333 11.83 -12.40 21.92
N ASN A 334 10.89 -12.56 21.00
CA ASN A 334 11.23 -12.85 19.61
C ASN A 334 11.77 -11.60 18.90
N ILE A 335 12.36 -11.81 17.72
CA ILE A 335 12.78 -10.71 16.84
C ILE A 335 11.56 -9.84 16.55
N ALA A 336 11.73 -8.52 16.67
CA ALA A 336 10.66 -7.58 16.40
C ALA A 336 10.25 -7.59 14.92
N SER A 337 8.97 -7.35 14.67
CA SER A 337 8.48 -6.99 13.35
C SER A 337 8.32 -5.48 13.27
N ASP A 338 8.81 -4.88 12.18
CA ASP A 338 8.76 -3.44 11.97
C ASP A 338 7.65 -3.03 10.99
N SER A 339 7.01 -1.89 11.28
CA SER A 339 6.08 -1.21 10.39
C SER A 339 6.49 0.25 10.23
N TYR A 340 6.68 0.69 8.99
CA TYR A 340 7.06 2.06 8.65
C TYR A 340 5.95 2.76 7.86
N SER A 341 5.71 4.01 8.22
CA SER A 341 4.88 4.91 7.42
C SER A 341 5.38 6.35 7.51
N VAL A 342 5.10 7.10 6.46
CA VAL A 342 5.28 8.55 6.38
C VAL A 342 3.91 9.18 6.16
N TYR A 343 3.59 10.22 6.91
CA TYR A 343 2.27 10.85 6.87
C TYR A 343 2.37 12.36 7.12
N GLY A 344 1.34 13.09 6.71
CA GLY A 344 1.30 14.53 6.88
C GLY A 344 0.23 15.15 6.00
N THR A 345 0.45 16.40 5.65
CA THR A 345 -0.44 17.21 4.82
C THR A 345 0.30 17.75 3.61
N ILE A 346 -0.40 17.84 2.47
CA ILE A 346 0.02 18.60 1.30
C ILE A 346 -0.93 19.79 1.20
N GLU A 347 -0.39 21.00 1.22
CA GLU A 347 -1.14 22.24 1.05
C GLU A 347 -0.84 22.82 -0.33
N ILE A 348 -1.90 23.12 -1.09
CA ILE A 348 -1.80 23.61 -2.46
C ILE A 348 -2.61 24.89 -2.55
N GLU A 349 -1.94 26.00 -2.89
CA GLU A 349 -2.57 27.30 -3.10
C GLU A 349 -2.64 27.63 -4.59
N ASN A 350 -3.79 28.17 -5.01
CA ASN A 350 -4.04 28.64 -6.37
C ASN A 350 -4.10 30.18 -6.40
N PRO A 351 -3.04 30.89 -6.80
CA PRO A 351 -3.04 32.34 -6.85
C PRO A 351 -3.72 32.93 -8.11
N SER A 352 -4.27 32.08 -8.98
CA SER A 352 -4.88 32.47 -10.25
C SER A 352 -6.32 32.97 -10.11
N ASP A 353 -6.77 33.75 -11.10
CA ASP A 353 -8.16 34.19 -11.27
C ASP A 353 -9.10 33.11 -11.83
N ALA A 354 -8.57 31.91 -12.11
CA ALA A 354 -9.32 30.76 -12.59
C ALA A 354 -9.22 29.58 -11.63
N THR A 355 -10.27 28.76 -11.58
CA THR A 355 -10.23 27.46 -10.90
C THR A 355 -9.21 26.54 -11.57
N ALA A 356 -8.36 25.88 -10.76
CA ALA A 356 -7.38 24.91 -11.22
C ALA A 356 -7.89 23.48 -10.98
N SER A 357 -7.94 22.66 -12.03
CA SER A 357 -8.21 21.22 -11.92
C SER A 357 -6.90 20.44 -11.92
N ILE A 358 -6.64 19.70 -10.84
CA ILE A 358 -5.35 19.05 -10.58
C ILE A 358 -5.50 17.55 -10.31
N ASN A 359 -4.45 16.76 -10.55
CA ASN A 359 -4.31 15.40 -10.04
C ASN A 359 -3.06 15.29 -9.16
N VAL A 360 -3.16 14.66 -7.99
CA VAL A 360 -2.05 14.61 -7.02
C VAL A 360 -1.58 13.18 -6.82
N ILE A 361 -0.28 12.94 -7.05
CA ILE A 361 0.38 11.66 -6.78
C ILE A 361 1.52 11.90 -5.80
N ASP A 362 1.54 11.18 -4.68
CA ASP A 362 2.58 11.30 -3.68
C ASP A 362 3.49 10.07 -3.69
N ASN A 363 4.78 10.30 -3.89
CA ASN A 363 5.79 9.24 -4.04
C ASN A 363 6.81 9.31 -2.91
N VAL A 364 7.24 8.16 -2.43
CA VAL A 364 8.40 8.01 -1.56
C VAL A 364 9.56 7.48 -2.38
N TYR A 365 10.69 8.17 -2.29
CA TYR A 365 11.92 7.83 -3.00
C TYR A 365 13.00 7.36 -2.04
N ASP A 366 13.68 6.31 -2.48
CA ASP A 366 15.01 5.94 -2.05
C ASP A 366 16.00 6.39 -3.14
N ASP A 367 16.73 7.47 -2.87
CA ASP A 367 17.49 8.23 -3.86
C ASP A 367 16.65 8.60 -5.10
N SER A 368 16.84 7.88 -6.22
CA SER A 368 16.12 8.10 -7.48
C SER A 368 15.03 7.05 -7.74
N ASN A 369 14.90 6.03 -6.89
CA ASN A 369 13.95 4.94 -7.06
C ASN A 369 12.68 5.18 -6.23
N ILE A 370 11.51 5.04 -6.86
CA ILE A 370 10.23 5.07 -6.13
C ILE A 370 10.08 3.76 -5.36
N VAL A 371 9.92 3.86 -4.04
CA VAL A 371 9.70 2.70 -3.14
C VAL A 371 8.25 2.56 -2.70
N ALA A 372 7.46 3.64 -2.78
CA ALA A 372 6.01 3.61 -2.57
C ALA A 372 5.32 4.80 -3.23
N THR A 373 4.04 4.64 -3.54
CA THR A 373 3.20 5.66 -4.20
C THR A 373 1.81 5.63 -3.58
N GLN A 374 1.24 6.81 -3.36
CA GLN A 374 -0.17 7.01 -3.04
C GLN A 374 -0.77 7.98 -4.06
N ASP A 375 -1.77 7.51 -4.81
CA ASP A 375 -2.58 8.37 -5.66
C ASP A 375 -3.65 9.04 -4.80
N LEU A 376 -3.60 10.37 -4.74
CA LEU A 376 -4.51 11.21 -3.95
C LEU A 376 -5.64 11.77 -4.82
N GLY A 377 -5.67 11.41 -6.11
CA GLY A 377 -6.75 11.69 -7.04
C GLY A 377 -6.83 13.13 -7.52
N THR A 378 -7.98 13.44 -8.13
CA THR A 378 -8.25 14.73 -8.78
C THR A 378 -8.98 15.69 -7.84
N HIS A 379 -8.59 16.97 -7.85
CA HIS A 379 -9.16 18.04 -7.03
C HIS A 379 -9.36 19.32 -7.86
N ASP A 380 -10.34 20.14 -7.48
CA ASP A 380 -10.53 21.48 -8.03
C ASP A 380 -10.20 22.51 -6.95
N ILE A 381 -9.31 23.44 -7.25
CA ILE A 381 -8.94 24.54 -6.36
C ILE A 381 -9.55 25.83 -6.92
N PRO A 382 -10.52 26.46 -6.23
CA PRO A 382 -11.09 27.74 -6.67
C PRO A 382 -10.02 28.81 -6.90
N SER A 383 -10.36 29.82 -7.68
CA SER A 383 -9.54 31.04 -7.81
C SER A 383 -9.23 31.64 -6.44
N HIS A 384 -7.97 32.01 -6.20
CA HIS A 384 -7.45 32.51 -4.91
C HIS A 384 -7.74 31.58 -3.71
N GLY A 385 -8.00 30.31 -3.98
CA GLY A 385 -8.31 29.30 -2.97
C GLY A 385 -7.12 28.40 -2.63
N SER A 386 -7.28 27.59 -1.60
CA SER A 386 -6.33 26.55 -1.23
C SER A 386 -7.04 25.26 -0.87
N ILE A 387 -6.32 24.14 -0.94
CA ILE A 387 -6.75 22.85 -0.43
C ILE A 387 -5.65 22.24 0.44
N THR A 388 -6.06 21.41 1.40
CA THR A 388 -5.17 20.59 2.21
C THR A 388 -5.55 19.13 2.04
N ILE A 389 -4.58 18.30 1.68
CA ILE A 389 -4.77 16.85 1.47
C ILE A 389 -3.93 16.09 2.49
N ASP A 390 -4.58 15.28 3.31
CA ASP A 390 -3.91 14.34 4.21
C ASP A 390 -3.36 13.16 3.41
N TYR A 391 -2.15 12.73 3.74
CA TYR A 391 -1.51 11.56 3.12
C TYR A 391 -0.90 10.65 4.19
N SER A 392 -0.81 9.35 3.88
CA SER A 392 -0.18 8.35 4.73
C SER A 392 0.26 7.16 3.88
N ILE A 393 1.57 7.01 3.71
CA ILE A 393 2.17 5.99 2.86
C ILE A 393 2.94 4.99 3.73
N SER A 394 2.53 3.73 3.68
CA SER A 394 3.24 2.62 4.32
C SER A 394 4.21 1.96 3.34
N PHE A 395 5.44 1.69 3.78
CA PHE A 395 6.48 1.08 2.96
C PHE A 395 7.52 0.35 3.81
N GLN A 396 8.49 -0.32 3.19
CA GLN A 396 9.61 -0.94 3.88
C GLN A 396 10.81 0.02 3.87
N ALA A 397 11.34 0.34 5.05
CA ALA A 397 12.44 1.27 5.20
C ALA A 397 13.66 0.61 5.85
N GLU A 398 14.82 1.21 5.64
CA GLU A 398 16.08 0.85 6.29
C GLU A 398 16.43 1.92 7.33
N SER A 399 16.80 1.48 8.54
CA SER A 399 17.19 2.40 9.61
C SER A 399 18.43 3.22 9.23
N GLY A 400 18.39 4.52 9.52
CA GLY A 400 19.44 5.50 9.22
C GLY A 400 19.47 6.00 7.77
N LYS A 401 18.66 5.43 6.86
CA LYS A 401 18.59 5.86 5.46
C LYS A 401 17.71 7.11 5.31
N THR A 402 18.09 7.99 4.39
CA THR A 402 17.32 9.19 4.05
C THR A 402 16.39 8.89 2.88
N TYR A 403 15.10 9.20 3.05
CA TYR A 403 14.06 9.09 2.04
C TYR A 403 13.55 10.48 1.67
N TYR A 404 12.98 10.59 0.48
CA TYR A 404 12.35 11.83 0.00
C TYR A 404 10.89 11.55 -0.34
N ASN A 405 9.97 12.29 0.25
CA ASN A 405 8.56 12.22 -0.07
C ASN A 405 8.20 13.41 -0.95
N LYS A 406 7.77 13.15 -2.19
CA LYS A 406 7.49 14.16 -3.21
C LYS A 406 6.06 14.02 -3.69
N ALA A 407 5.28 15.08 -3.48
CA ALA A 407 3.95 15.23 -4.05
C ALA A 407 4.05 15.89 -5.43
N TYR A 408 3.60 15.17 -6.47
CA TYR A 408 3.48 15.64 -7.83
C TYR A 408 2.05 16.10 -8.08
N VAL A 409 1.89 17.39 -8.36
CA VAL A 409 0.62 18.04 -8.66
C VAL A 409 0.56 18.34 -10.15
N TYR A 410 -0.26 17.58 -10.88
CA TYR A 410 -0.43 17.69 -12.32
C TYR A 410 -1.60 18.62 -12.65
N MET A 411 -1.36 19.65 -13.47
CA MET A 411 -2.39 20.55 -13.99
C MET A 411 -2.23 20.63 -15.53
N GLY A 412 -3.02 19.85 -16.26
CA GLY A 412 -2.80 19.67 -17.70
C GLY A 412 -1.41 19.09 -18.01
N THR A 413 -0.56 19.86 -18.70
CA THR A 413 0.84 19.48 -18.98
C THR A 413 1.84 19.99 -17.94
N TYR A 414 1.40 20.80 -16.97
CA TYR A 414 2.25 21.38 -15.95
C TYR A 414 2.37 20.44 -14.74
N VAL A 415 3.54 20.46 -14.09
CA VAL A 415 3.83 19.65 -12.90
C VAL A 415 4.44 20.56 -11.83
N PHE A 416 3.83 20.59 -10.66
CA PHE A 416 4.34 21.27 -9.47
C PHE A 416 4.73 20.22 -8.43
N ILE A 417 5.78 20.48 -7.66
CA ILE A 417 6.35 19.51 -6.73
C ILE A 417 6.46 20.15 -5.35
N GLY A 418 5.88 19.49 -4.35
CA GLY A 418 6.21 19.71 -2.94
C GLY A 418 7.03 18.54 -2.44
N ASP A 419 8.22 18.80 -1.91
CA ASP A 419 9.10 17.75 -1.39
C ASP A 419 9.50 17.97 0.06
N ALA A 420 9.76 16.86 0.74
CA ALA A 420 10.32 16.84 2.08
C ALA A 420 11.19 15.58 2.24
N SER A 421 12.27 15.69 3.01
CA SER A 421 13.12 14.55 3.35
C SER A 421 12.92 14.10 4.78
N PHE A 422 13.13 12.81 5.03
CA PHE A 422 12.97 12.19 6.34
C PHE A 422 13.86 10.96 6.48
N SER A 423 14.11 10.52 7.71
CA SER A 423 14.85 9.29 8.01
C SER A 423 14.31 8.63 9.26
N PHE A 424 14.40 7.30 9.32
CA PHE A 424 14.05 6.54 10.51
C PHE A 424 15.32 6.21 11.28
N THR A 425 15.60 6.90 12.39
CA THR A 425 16.80 6.62 13.21
C THR A 425 16.50 5.71 14.40
N GLU A 426 15.29 5.78 14.94
CA GLU A 426 14.84 4.98 16.08
C GLU A 426 13.31 4.80 16.05
N PRO A 427 12.77 3.70 16.63
CA PRO A 427 11.34 3.46 16.62
C PRO A 427 10.58 4.59 17.32
N THR A 428 9.55 5.11 16.65
CA THR A 428 8.64 6.10 17.26
C THR A 428 7.76 5.48 18.33
N GLN A 429 7.55 4.17 18.26
CA GLN A 429 6.74 3.41 19.19
C GLN A 429 7.26 1.97 19.26
N LYS A 430 7.32 1.42 20.48
CA LYS A 430 7.53 -0.02 20.71
C LYS A 430 6.25 -0.62 21.28
N VAL A 431 5.79 -1.72 20.69
CA VAL A 431 4.60 -2.47 21.12
C VAL A 431 5.06 -3.80 21.70
N ASN A 432 4.51 -4.16 22.87
CA ASN A 432 4.85 -5.39 23.61
C ASN A 432 6.35 -5.53 23.93
N ASP A 433 7.07 -4.41 24.10
CA ASP A 433 8.50 -4.41 24.48
C ASP A 433 8.77 -5.06 25.84
N LYS A 434 7.74 -5.12 26.70
CA LYS A 434 7.77 -5.78 28.00
C LYS A 434 6.51 -6.61 28.18
N VAL A 435 6.61 -7.68 28.96
CA VAL A 435 5.49 -8.55 29.29
C VAL A 435 5.35 -8.72 30.79
N ASN A 436 4.10 -8.74 31.27
CA ASN A 436 3.80 -9.18 32.63
C ASN A 436 3.63 -10.69 32.61
N VAL A 437 4.45 -11.39 33.39
CA VAL A 437 4.27 -12.82 33.65
C VAL A 437 3.53 -13.00 34.96
N ASP A 438 2.53 -13.86 34.94
CA ASP A 438 1.75 -14.27 36.10
C ASP A 438 1.64 -15.81 36.14
N ASP A 439 1.33 -16.36 37.30
CA ASP A 439 1.27 -17.80 37.54
C ASP A 439 0.18 -18.16 38.53
N GLU A 440 -0.63 -19.17 38.21
CA GLU A 440 -1.73 -19.61 39.05
C GLU A 440 -1.95 -21.13 38.96
N PHE A 441 -2.20 -21.74 40.11
CA PHE A 441 -2.71 -23.11 40.20
C PHE A 441 -4.20 -23.12 39.87
N THR A 442 -4.54 -23.65 38.69
CA THR A 442 -5.94 -23.69 38.23
C THR A 442 -6.73 -24.83 38.88
N GLN A 443 -6.05 -25.90 39.31
CA GLN A 443 -6.66 -27.05 39.97
C GLN A 443 -5.71 -27.66 41.00
N ILE A 444 -6.16 -27.77 42.25
CA ILE A 444 -5.51 -28.56 43.29
C ILE A 444 -6.42 -29.77 43.57
N PRO A 445 -5.95 -31.01 43.39
CA PRO A 445 -6.77 -32.19 43.64
C PRO A 445 -7.23 -32.27 45.11
N ASN A 446 -8.44 -32.82 45.31
CA ASN A 446 -8.98 -33.01 46.65
C ASN A 446 -8.05 -33.89 47.50
N GLY A 447 -7.81 -33.45 48.74
CA GLY A 447 -6.95 -34.14 49.70
C GLY A 447 -5.47 -33.78 49.63
N PHE A 448 -5.09 -32.86 48.75
CA PHE A 448 -3.76 -32.24 48.72
C PHE A 448 -3.80 -30.78 49.19
N SER A 449 -2.70 -30.33 49.81
CA SER A 449 -2.45 -28.93 50.11
C SER A 449 -1.15 -28.48 49.43
N ILE A 450 -1.03 -27.17 49.17
CA ILE A 450 0.18 -26.58 48.60
C ILE A 450 0.58 -25.38 49.45
N THR A 451 1.86 -25.32 49.83
CA THR A 451 2.47 -24.15 50.49
C THR A 451 3.44 -23.44 49.55
N ASP A 452 3.71 -22.17 49.84
CA ASP A 452 4.56 -21.29 49.01
C ASP A 452 4.05 -21.08 47.58
N ASN A 453 2.75 -21.23 47.37
CA ASN A 453 2.07 -21.08 46.07
C ASN A 453 1.83 -19.62 45.64
N THR A 454 2.35 -18.63 46.37
CA THR A 454 2.17 -17.22 46.02
C THR A 454 3.21 -16.81 44.99
N PHE A 455 2.79 -16.66 43.74
CA PHE A 455 3.60 -16.01 42.71
C PHE A 455 3.34 -14.51 42.71
N THR A 456 4.40 -13.70 42.69
CA THR A 456 4.27 -12.25 42.52
C THR A 456 4.48 -11.92 41.04
N PRO A 457 3.50 -11.30 40.35
CA PRO A 457 3.64 -10.95 38.95
C PRO A 457 4.91 -10.14 38.68
N GLN A 458 5.64 -10.49 37.62
CA GLN A 458 6.92 -9.85 37.25
C GLN A 458 6.82 -9.18 35.90
N ILE A 459 7.48 -8.03 35.74
CA ILE A 459 7.59 -7.34 34.45
C ILE A 459 8.94 -7.69 33.83
N ILE A 460 8.91 -8.33 32.67
CA ILE A 460 10.08 -8.84 31.96
C ILE A 460 10.32 -8.01 30.70
N SER A 461 11.55 -7.51 30.54
CA SER A 461 11.93 -6.64 29.41
C SER A 461 12.76 -7.34 28.32
N ASP A 462 13.38 -8.48 28.64
CA ASP A 462 14.16 -9.31 27.72
C ASP A 462 13.92 -10.79 28.02
N SER A 463 14.34 -11.68 27.12
CA SER A 463 14.24 -13.12 27.35
C SER A 463 14.80 -13.50 28.72
N ALA A 464 14.02 -14.25 29.49
CA ALA A 464 14.31 -14.54 30.88
C ALA A 464 13.78 -15.90 31.31
N GLU A 465 14.40 -16.45 32.33
CA GLU A 465 13.94 -17.63 33.05
C GLU A 465 13.46 -17.20 34.44
N VAL A 466 12.23 -17.58 34.80
CA VAL A 466 11.68 -17.37 36.13
C VAL A 466 11.41 -18.73 36.76
N SER A 467 12.05 -18.98 37.89
CA SER A 467 11.93 -20.25 38.61
C SER A 467 11.45 -20.03 40.04
N PHE A 468 10.58 -20.92 40.52
CA PHE A 468 10.09 -20.96 41.89
C PHE A 468 9.77 -22.40 42.28
N SER A 469 9.62 -22.66 43.58
CA SER A 469 9.30 -23.99 44.09
C SER A 469 8.11 -23.91 45.03
N VAL A 470 7.30 -24.96 45.03
CA VAL A 470 6.19 -25.15 45.96
C VAL A 470 6.33 -26.48 46.66
N THR A 471 5.76 -26.61 47.84
CA THR A 471 5.66 -27.90 48.54
C THR A 471 4.22 -28.39 48.46
N ILE A 472 4.03 -29.60 47.95
CA ILE A 472 2.75 -30.31 47.93
C ILE A 472 2.73 -31.32 49.07
N THR A 473 1.62 -31.40 49.80
CA THR A 473 1.40 -32.38 50.88
C THR A 473 0.16 -33.21 50.57
N ASN A 474 0.25 -34.52 50.72
CA ASN A 474 -0.93 -35.40 50.73
C ASN A 474 -1.54 -35.41 52.15
N GLU A 475 -2.62 -34.67 52.37
CA GLU A 475 -3.28 -34.60 53.68
C GLU A 475 -4.11 -35.87 53.95
N ASN A 476 -4.87 -36.29 52.95
CA ASN A 476 -5.82 -37.41 53.04
C ASN A 476 -6.35 -37.89 51.67
N ALA A 477 -5.61 -37.68 50.59
CA ALA A 477 -6.01 -38.18 49.28
C ALA A 477 -5.95 -39.71 49.21
N GLY A 478 -6.95 -40.31 48.58
CA GLY A 478 -7.07 -41.74 48.30
C GLY A 478 -5.94 -42.30 47.45
N SER A 479 -5.73 -43.61 47.47
CA SER A 479 -4.88 -44.28 46.48
C SER A 479 -5.41 -44.05 45.06
N GLY A 480 -4.51 -43.75 44.14
CA GLY A 480 -4.85 -43.35 42.78
C GLY A 480 -3.86 -42.37 42.18
N THR A 481 -4.18 -41.88 40.99
CA THR A 481 -3.35 -40.94 40.23
C THR A 481 -4.09 -39.61 40.07
N TYR A 482 -3.42 -38.52 40.42
CA TYR A 482 -3.94 -37.16 40.43
C TYR A 482 -3.07 -36.27 39.54
N GLN A 483 -3.65 -35.17 39.03
CA GLN A 483 -2.92 -34.19 38.23
C GLN A 483 -2.96 -32.82 38.92
N LEU A 484 -1.78 -32.27 39.19
CA LEU A 484 -1.61 -30.89 39.63
C LEU A 484 -1.26 -30.03 38.42
N ILE A 485 -2.12 -29.08 38.06
CA ILE A 485 -1.96 -28.22 36.88
C ILE A 485 -1.61 -26.81 37.34
N ASN A 486 -0.44 -26.34 36.94
CA ASN A 486 0.00 -24.97 37.16
C ASN A 486 0.15 -24.23 35.82
N VAL A 487 -0.47 -23.06 35.69
CA VAL A 487 -0.53 -22.31 34.43
C VAL A 487 0.19 -20.97 34.59
N ALA A 488 1.15 -20.70 33.70
CA ALA A 488 1.76 -19.39 33.57
C ALA A 488 1.15 -18.64 32.39
N THR A 489 1.00 -17.32 32.52
CA THR A 489 0.47 -16.44 31.47
C THR A 489 1.40 -15.28 31.19
N ALA A 490 1.50 -14.89 29.92
CA ALA A 490 2.30 -13.76 29.46
C ALA A 490 1.76 -13.26 28.10
N ASP A 491 1.46 -11.96 27.99
CA ASP A 491 1.01 -11.29 26.74
C ASP A 491 -0.18 -11.98 26.04
N GLY A 492 -1.19 -12.39 26.83
CA GLY A 492 -2.36 -13.10 26.30
C GLY A 492 -2.08 -14.54 25.83
N LYS A 493 -0.86 -15.05 26.03
CA LYS A 493 -0.48 -16.45 25.83
C LYS A 493 -0.34 -17.14 27.18
N SER A 494 -0.38 -18.47 27.16
CA SER A 494 -0.25 -19.30 28.35
C SER A 494 0.46 -20.60 28.02
N ASP A 495 1.15 -21.15 29.01
CA ASP A 495 1.64 -22.53 28.98
C ASP A 495 1.47 -23.15 30.38
N ASP A 496 1.17 -24.44 30.43
CA ASP A 496 0.95 -25.16 31.67
C ASP A 496 2.01 -26.23 31.91
N ALA A 497 2.24 -26.52 33.18
CA ALA A 497 3.02 -27.68 33.60
C ALA A 497 2.15 -28.55 34.51
N THR A 498 1.94 -29.78 34.06
CA THR A 498 1.17 -30.80 34.79
C THR A 498 2.12 -31.75 35.52
N VAL A 499 1.89 -31.94 36.82
CA VAL A 499 2.58 -32.94 37.64
C VAL A 499 1.62 -34.07 37.97
N GLU A 500 2.03 -35.29 37.66
CA GLU A 500 1.28 -36.50 38.04
C GLU A 500 1.66 -36.93 39.46
N VAL A 501 0.69 -37.00 40.36
CA VAL A 501 0.91 -37.41 41.75
C VAL A 501 0.20 -38.74 41.98
N THR A 502 0.96 -39.77 42.31
CA THR A 502 0.45 -41.10 42.62
C THR A 502 0.43 -41.30 44.12
N VAL A 503 -0.75 -41.62 44.67
CA VAL A 503 -0.86 -42.12 46.04
C VAL A 503 -0.87 -43.64 45.93
N PRO A 504 0.12 -44.35 46.49
CA PRO A 504 0.17 -45.79 46.41
C PRO A 504 -1.02 -46.39 47.17
N GLY A 505 -1.62 -47.43 46.60
CA GLY A 505 -2.59 -48.26 47.29
C GLY A 505 -1.94 -49.54 47.80
N PRO A 506 -2.71 -50.35 48.54
CA PRO A 506 -2.27 -51.66 49.00
C PRO A 506 -1.81 -52.56 47.84
N SER A 507 -0.70 -53.26 48.02
CA SER A 507 -0.07 -54.13 47.01
C SER A 507 -0.58 -55.58 47.05
N GLU A 508 -0.35 -56.33 45.97
CA GLU A 508 -0.67 -57.76 45.94
C GLU A 508 0.12 -58.53 47.01
N GLY A 509 -0.58 -59.36 47.79
CA GLY A 509 -0.01 -60.16 48.88
C GLY A 509 0.23 -59.38 50.18
N GLU A 510 -0.02 -58.07 50.21
CA GLU A 510 0.17 -57.25 51.41
C GLU A 510 -0.89 -57.53 52.48
N TYR A 511 -2.13 -57.76 52.05
CA TYR A 511 -3.25 -58.17 52.90
C TYR A 511 -3.92 -59.41 52.28
N CYS A 512 -4.61 -60.20 53.10
CA CYS A 512 -5.43 -61.32 52.62
C CYS A 512 -6.71 -61.40 53.43
N THR A 513 -7.83 -61.39 52.73
CA THR A 513 -9.17 -61.63 53.26
C THR A 513 -9.77 -62.85 52.59
N TYR A 514 -10.85 -63.36 53.17
CA TYR A 514 -11.68 -64.39 52.56
C TYR A 514 -13.15 -64.03 52.69
N THR A 515 -13.93 -64.36 51.66
CA THR A 515 -15.39 -64.23 51.70
C THR A 515 -16.02 -65.16 52.74
N GLN A 516 -17.26 -64.88 53.15
CA GLN A 516 -18.00 -65.79 54.04
C GLN A 516 -18.12 -67.22 53.49
N GLY A 517 -18.22 -67.38 52.17
CA GLY A 517 -18.23 -68.70 51.53
C GLY A 517 -16.88 -69.41 51.61
N GLY A 518 -15.78 -68.65 51.56
CA GLY A 518 -14.43 -69.18 51.81
C GLY A 518 -14.31 -69.73 53.22
N TRP A 519 -14.68 -68.95 54.23
CA TRP A 519 -14.63 -69.35 55.64
C TRP A 519 -15.57 -70.53 55.97
N GLY A 520 -16.75 -70.57 55.35
CA GLY A 520 -17.72 -71.67 55.50
C GLY A 520 -17.45 -72.91 54.64
N SER A 521 -16.39 -72.90 53.82
CA SER A 521 -16.08 -74.05 52.98
C SER A 521 -15.65 -75.26 53.83
N LYS A 522 -16.06 -76.47 53.43
CA LYS A 522 -15.62 -77.69 54.11
C LYS A 522 -14.08 -77.77 54.11
N PRO A 523 -13.42 -78.09 55.24
CA PRO A 523 -11.97 -78.05 55.34
C PRO A 523 -11.32 -79.05 54.37
N SER A 524 -10.56 -78.53 53.40
CA SER A 524 -9.91 -79.33 52.37
C SER A 524 -8.68 -78.63 51.77
N GLY A 525 -7.57 -79.36 51.62
CA GLY A 525 -6.34 -78.79 51.08
C GLY A 525 -5.88 -77.57 51.87
N ASN A 526 -5.70 -76.44 51.18
CA ASN A 526 -5.30 -75.16 51.77
C ASN A 526 -6.42 -74.11 51.68
N ASN A 527 -7.70 -74.53 51.65
CA ASN A 527 -8.81 -73.58 51.58
C ASN A 527 -9.04 -72.84 52.93
N PRO A 528 -9.77 -71.72 52.94
CA PRO A 528 -9.96 -70.93 54.16
C PRO A 528 -10.71 -71.67 55.26
N GLY A 529 -11.61 -72.61 54.90
CA GLY A 529 -12.23 -73.50 55.86
C GLY A 529 -11.22 -74.37 56.62
N LYS A 530 -10.21 -74.93 55.92
CA LYS A 530 -9.12 -75.66 56.59
C LYS A 530 -8.32 -74.74 57.51
N LEU A 531 -8.04 -73.51 57.06
CA LEU A 531 -7.33 -72.51 57.84
C LEU A 531 -8.08 -72.15 59.13
N LEU A 532 -9.41 -72.00 59.06
CA LEU A 532 -10.27 -71.78 60.23
C LEU A 532 -10.13 -72.91 61.23
N HIS A 533 -10.35 -74.16 60.77
CA HIS A 533 -10.32 -75.34 61.63
C HIS A 533 -8.98 -75.54 62.34
N ASP A 534 -7.88 -75.30 61.63
CA ASP A 534 -6.53 -75.48 62.17
C ASP A 534 -6.19 -74.49 63.29
N ASN A 535 -6.80 -73.30 63.27
CA ASN A 535 -6.45 -72.19 64.16
C ASN A 535 -7.57 -71.78 65.13
N PHE A 536 -8.78 -72.35 65.00
CA PHE A 536 -9.92 -71.92 65.82
C PHE A 536 -9.66 -72.11 67.32
N GLY A 537 -9.19 -73.29 67.73
CA GLY A 537 -8.97 -73.59 69.15
C GLY A 537 -7.86 -72.75 69.79
N THR A 538 -6.92 -72.23 69.01
CA THR A 538 -5.85 -71.36 69.50
C THR A 538 -6.29 -69.89 69.55
N LEU A 539 -6.95 -69.41 68.50
CA LEU A 539 -7.41 -68.01 68.39
C LEU A 539 -8.66 -67.70 69.22
N PHE A 540 -9.60 -68.63 69.28
CA PHE A 540 -10.94 -68.42 69.85
C PHE A 540 -11.22 -69.41 70.98
N GLN A 541 -10.36 -69.41 72.00
CA GLN A 541 -10.48 -70.32 73.15
C GLN A 541 -11.81 -70.21 73.91
N SER A 542 -12.49 -69.07 73.82
CA SER A 542 -13.81 -68.82 74.41
C SER A 542 -14.94 -68.78 73.37
N GLY A 543 -14.67 -69.23 72.15
CA GLY A 543 -15.56 -69.07 71.02
C GLY A 543 -15.58 -67.64 70.45
N ILE A 544 -16.43 -67.43 69.45
CA ILE A 544 -16.67 -66.14 68.82
C ILE A 544 -18.05 -65.63 69.24
N TYR A 545 -18.09 -64.44 69.84
CA TYR A 545 -19.32 -63.74 70.19
C TYR A 545 -19.59 -62.58 69.23
N LEU A 546 -20.81 -62.43 68.72
CA LEU A 546 -21.25 -61.32 67.87
C LEU A 546 -22.61 -60.79 68.32
N GLY A 547 -22.85 -59.48 68.16
CA GLY A 547 -24.06 -58.79 68.60
C GLY A 547 -23.95 -58.17 69.99
N LEU A 548 -25.10 -57.98 70.64
CA LEU A 548 -25.26 -57.37 71.97
C LEU A 548 -26.05 -58.32 72.88
N SER A 549 -25.96 -58.12 74.19
CA SER A 549 -26.72 -58.95 75.15
C SER A 549 -28.23 -58.89 74.87
N GLY A 550 -28.86 -60.06 74.72
CA GLY A 550 -30.27 -60.21 74.37
C GLY A 550 -30.54 -60.38 72.87
N HIS A 551 -29.56 -60.06 72.01
CA HIS A 551 -29.60 -60.20 70.56
C HIS A 551 -28.18 -60.51 70.04
N SER A 552 -27.70 -61.72 70.32
CA SER A 552 -26.32 -62.15 70.01
C SER A 552 -26.24 -63.54 69.38
N MET A 553 -25.09 -63.88 68.81
CA MET A 553 -24.78 -65.24 68.37
C MET A 553 -23.39 -65.64 68.82
N THR A 554 -23.26 -66.86 69.33
CA THR A 554 -21.99 -67.42 69.78
C THR A 554 -21.64 -68.68 68.97
N PHE A 555 -20.38 -68.78 68.54
CA PHE A 555 -19.83 -69.97 67.89
C PHE A 555 -18.72 -70.56 68.76
N GLU A 556 -18.93 -71.76 69.28
CA GLU A 556 -18.02 -72.44 70.19
C GLU A 556 -17.01 -73.34 69.45
N THR A 557 -17.28 -73.67 68.18
CA THR A 557 -16.43 -74.55 67.37
C THR A 557 -16.30 -74.06 65.92
N ALA A 558 -15.24 -74.49 65.24
CA ALA A 558 -15.08 -74.26 63.80
C ALA A 558 -16.17 -74.97 62.97
N ASP A 559 -16.66 -76.13 63.42
CA ASP A 559 -17.78 -76.84 62.80
C ASP A 559 -19.06 -75.98 62.81
N ALA A 560 -19.39 -75.33 63.93
CA ALA A 560 -20.56 -74.46 64.03
C ALA A 560 -20.49 -73.28 63.04
N ILE A 561 -19.29 -72.73 62.80
CA ILE A 561 -19.09 -71.70 61.78
C ILE A 561 -19.25 -72.27 60.38
N THR A 562 -18.78 -73.50 60.14
CA THR A 562 -18.90 -74.20 58.85
C THR A 562 -20.36 -74.49 58.51
N ASP A 563 -21.18 -74.80 59.52
CA ASP A 563 -22.61 -75.07 59.34
C ASP A 563 -23.41 -73.78 59.10
N TYR A 564 -22.98 -72.65 59.67
CA TYR A 564 -23.64 -71.35 59.51
C TYR A 564 -23.26 -70.62 58.21
N LEU A 565 -22.01 -70.72 57.77
CA LEU A 565 -21.50 -69.98 56.62
C LEU A 565 -21.55 -70.80 55.31
N PRO A 566 -21.89 -70.18 54.16
CA PRO A 566 -22.37 -68.81 54.02
C PRO A 566 -23.82 -68.66 54.47
N ALA A 567 -24.11 -67.61 55.23
CA ALA A 567 -25.47 -67.30 55.66
C ALA A 567 -26.24 -66.63 54.50
N GLY A 568 -27.48 -67.06 54.29
CA GLY A 568 -28.36 -66.52 53.25
C GLY A 568 -29.51 -65.67 53.81
N GLY A 569 -30.29 -65.04 52.92
CA GLY A 569 -31.49 -64.29 53.31
C GLY A 569 -31.31 -62.77 53.28
N THR A 570 -32.36 -62.05 53.70
CA THR A 570 -32.36 -60.57 53.70
C THR A 570 -31.46 -60.07 54.84
N PRO A 571 -30.60 -59.05 54.60
CA PRO A 571 -29.82 -58.41 55.66
C PRO A 571 -30.73 -57.94 56.82
N GLY A 572 -30.47 -58.40 58.05
CA GLY A 572 -31.27 -58.10 59.22
C GLY A 572 -30.46 -58.02 60.51
N ILE A 573 -31.14 -57.75 61.63
CA ILE A 573 -30.56 -57.80 62.99
C ILE A 573 -30.93 -59.13 63.66
N LEU A 574 -30.26 -59.46 64.76
CA LEU A 574 -30.62 -60.60 65.60
C LEU A 574 -31.88 -60.29 66.44
N ASP A 575 -32.73 -61.29 66.64
CA ASP A 575 -33.99 -61.22 67.39
C ASP A 575 -33.96 -61.96 68.74
N GLU A 576 -32.90 -62.74 68.98
CA GLU A 576 -32.62 -63.41 70.26
C GLU A 576 -31.13 -63.76 70.40
N ASP A 577 -30.77 -64.41 71.52
CA ASP A 577 -29.42 -64.95 71.75
C ASP A 577 -29.31 -66.39 71.21
N TYR A 578 -28.46 -66.59 70.20
CA TYR A 578 -28.19 -67.87 69.56
C TYR A 578 -26.87 -68.49 70.06
N THR A 579 -26.85 -69.82 70.18
CA THR A 579 -25.62 -70.60 70.46
C THR A 579 -25.45 -71.67 69.39
N ASN A 580 -24.34 -71.63 68.66
CA ASN A 580 -24.03 -72.46 67.50
C ASN A 580 -25.19 -72.55 66.47
N PRO A 581 -25.76 -71.42 66.02
CA PRO A 581 -26.86 -71.45 65.05
C PRO A 581 -26.37 -71.94 63.68
N ASP A 582 -27.24 -72.65 62.95
CA ASP A 582 -27.08 -72.94 61.52
C ASP A 582 -27.79 -71.90 60.62
N ASN A 583 -28.70 -71.09 61.19
CA ASN A 583 -29.31 -69.91 60.58
C ASN A 583 -29.77 -68.92 61.65
N THR A 584 -29.88 -67.62 61.31
CA THR A 584 -30.41 -66.59 62.21
C THR A 584 -31.31 -65.60 61.47
N SER A 585 -32.05 -64.78 62.22
CA SER A 585 -32.84 -63.65 61.71
C SER A 585 -32.01 -62.55 61.02
N SER A 586 -30.70 -62.49 61.29
CA SER A 586 -29.80 -61.50 60.68
C SER A 586 -29.46 -61.76 59.20
N GLY A 587 -29.78 -62.96 58.71
CA GLY A 587 -29.57 -63.36 57.32
C GLY A 587 -28.11 -63.20 56.86
N VAL A 588 -27.94 -62.72 55.63
CA VAL A 588 -26.61 -62.53 55.03
C VAL A 588 -25.72 -61.56 55.80
N PHE A 589 -26.29 -60.59 56.55
CA PHE A 589 -25.51 -59.62 57.31
C PHE A 589 -24.73 -60.27 58.45
N GLY A 590 -25.34 -61.19 59.20
CA GLY A 590 -24.64 -61.93 60.24
C GLY A 590 -23.52 -62.80 59.69
N GLY A 591 -23.73 -63.41 58.52
CA GLY A 591 -22.69 -64.20 57.83
C GLY A 591 -21.50 -63.34 57.39
N GLN A 592 -21.76 -62.20 56.75
CA GLN A 592 -20.71 -61.27 56.34
C GLN A 592 -19.94 -60.70 57.52
N LEU A 593 -20.63 -60.38 58.62
CA LEU A 593 -19.98 -59.83 59.80
C LEU A 593 -19.10 -60.86 60.53
N LEU A 594 -19.54 -62.12 60.59
CA LEU A 594 -18.71 -63.21 61.09
C LEU A 594 -17.45 -63.39 60.24
N ALA A 595 -17.59 -63.36 58.91
CA ALA A 595 -16.45 -63.41 58.01
C ALA A 595 -15.48 -62.24 58.21
N LEU A 596 -15.99 -61.01 58.40
CA LEU A 596 -15.14 -59.83 58.66
C LEU A 596 -14.38 -59.97 59.99
N LYS A 597 -15.06 -60.47 61.03
CA LYS A 597 -14.43 -60.75 62.32
C LYS A 597 -13.31 -61.78 62.20
N LEU A 598 -13.50 -62.82 61.39
CA LEU A 598 -12.46 -63.81 61.09
C LEU A 598 -11.30 -63.16 60.33
N ASN A 599 -11.55 -62.40 59.28
CA ASN A 599 -10.52 -61.70 58.50
C ASN A 599 -9.63 -60.81 59.39
N VAL A 600 -10.23 -59.99 60.26
CA VAL A 600 -9.49 -59.14 61.22
C VAL A 600 -8.70 -59.99 62.21
N ALA A 601 -9.32 -60.99 62.86
CA ALA A 601 -8.66 -61.78 63.89
C ALA A 601 -7.49 -62.62 63.37
N PHE A 602 -7.61 -63.19 62.16
CA PHE A 602 -6.53 -63.94 61.53
C PHE A 602 -5.37 -63.05 61.10
N SER A 603 -5.65 -61.82 60.63
CA SER A 603 -4.63 -60.83 60.28
C SER A 603 -3.89 -60.32 61.53
N ASP A 604 -4.63 -60.02 62.61
CA ASP A 604 -4.09 -59.58 63.90
C ASP A 604 -3.17 -60.65 64.54
N ALA A 605 -3.48 -61.92 64.31
CA ALA A 605 -2.66 -63.04 64.75
C ALA A 605 -1.46 -63.37 63.84
N GLY A 606 -1.34 -62.68 62.69
CA GLY A 606 -0.30 -62.94 61.69
C GLY A 606 -0.41 -64.29 60.99
N ILE A 607 -1.61 -64.89 60.98
CA ILE A 607 -1.89 -66.15 60.27
C ILE A 607 -2.19 -65.86 58.80
N THR A 608 -2.92 -64.78 58.54
CA THR A 608 -2.91 -64.08 57.24
C THR A 608 -2.00 -62.84 57.35
N PRO A 609 -1.59 -62.21 56.23
CA PRO A 609 -0.81 -60.98 56.28
C PRO A 609 -1.44 -59.92 57.21
N SER A 610 -0.61 -59.32 58.04
CA SER A 610 -1.01 -58.50 59.18
C SER A 610 -1.43 -57.08 58.79
N GLY A 611 -2.28 -56.46 59.62
CA GLY A 611 -2.67 -55.06 59.50
C GLY A 611 -3.97 -54.81 58.73
N PHE A 612 -4.71 -55.84 58.31
CA PHE A 612 -6.00 -55.64 57.61
C PHE A 612 -6.99 -54.82 58.44
N GLY A 613 -7.00 -55.02 59.76
CA GLY A 613 -7.87 -54.27 60.67
C GLY A 613 -7.51 -52.78 60.79
N ASP A 614 -6.27 -52.40 60.47
CA ASP A 614 -5.75 -51.03 60.60
C ASP A 614 -6.07 -50.16 59.39
N LEU A 615 -6.37 -50.78 58.24
CA LEU A 615 -6.70 -50.08 57.01
C LEU A 615 -7.86 -49.10 57.22
N VAL A 616 -7.68 -47.88 56.75
CA VAL A 616 -8.64 -46.78 56.85
C VAL A 616 -9.53 -46.74 55.61
N LEU A 617 -10.84 -46.62 55.82
CA LEU A 617 -11.82 -46.42 54.75
C LEU A 617 -11.81 -44.97 54.28
N CYS A 618 -11.67 -44.75 52.98
CA CYS A 618 -11.63 -43.41 52.39
C CYS A 618 -12.49 -43.30 51.12
N ASN A 619 -12.83 -42.07 50.75
CA ASN A 619 -13.47 -41.71 49.47
C ASN A 619 -14.79 -42.42 49.18
N THR A 620 -15.53 -42.87 50.20
CA THR A 620 -16.88 -43.41 49.99
C THR A 620 -17.94 -42.32 50.00
N GLY A 621 -17.62 -41.13 50.54
CA GLY A 621 -18.55 -40.03 50.76
C GLY A 621 -19.53 -40.30 51.90
N THR A 622 -19.18 -41.20 52.83
CA THR A 622 -20.06 -41.66 53.91
C THR A 622 -19.54 -41.25 55.29
N SER A 623 -20.37 -41.42 56.32
CA SER A 623 -19.99 -41.13 57.72
C SER A 623 -18.87 -42.01 58.27
N LEU A 624 -18.50 -43.08 57.54
CA LEU A 624 -17.45 -44.03 57.94
C LEU A 624 -16.11 -43.73 57.24
N ASP A 625 -16.03 -42.72 56.37
CA ASP A 625 -14.72 -42.27 55.87
C ASP A 625 -13.84 -41.81 57.05
N GLY A 626 -12.55 -42.19 57.03
CA GLY A 626 -11.59 -41.98 58.10
C GLY A 626 -11.65 -43.00 59.24
N LYS A 627 -12.53 -44.01 59.18
CA LYS A 627 -12.60 -45.11 60.14
C LYS A 627 -11.78 -46.30 59.68
N ASN A 628 -11.07 -46.95 60.61
CA ASN A 628 -10.39 -48.20 60.29
C ASN A 628 -11.35 -49.40 60.26
N VAL A 629 -10.92 -50.51 59.65
CA VAL A 629 -11.75 -51.73 59.54
C VAL A 629 -12.22 -52.24 60.90
N ARG A 630 -11.44 -52.09 61.99
CA ARG A 630 -11.88 -52.50 63.34
C ARG A 630 -12.99 -51.61 63.89
N GLU A 631 -12.93 -50.31 63.69
CA GLU A 631 -14.02 -49.39 64.04
C GLU A 631 -15.30 -49.72 63.26
N ILE A 632 -15.18 -50.05 61.97
CA ILE A 632 -16.31 -50.46 61.12
C ILE A 632 -16.89 -51.80 61.60
N LEU A 633 -16.04 -52.79 61.91
CA LEU A 633 -16.45 -54.07 62.49
C LEU A 633 -17.21 -53.86 63.81
N GLY A 634 -16.72 -52.96 64.68
CA GLY A 634 -17.38 -52.60 65.92
C GLY A 634 -18.78 -52.01 65.70
N ALA A 635 -18.90 -51.04 64.79
CA ALA A 635 -20.18 -50.41 64.46
C ALA A 635 -21.17 -51.40 63.82
N ALA A 636 -20.70 -52.29 62.94
CA ALA A 636 -21.52 -53.34 62.37
C ALA A 636 -21.95 -54.39 63.42
N ASN A 637 -21.10 -54.69 64.41
CA ASN A 637 -21.45 -55.58 65.51
C ASN A 637 -22.51 -54.97 66.45
N GLU A 638 -22.42 -53.66 66.72
CA GLU A 638 -23.45 -52.94 67.46
C GLU A 638 -24.79 -52.98 66.71
N ALA A 639 -24.79 -52.68 65.40
CA ALA A 639 -25.98 -52.72 64.56
C ALA A 639 -26.59 -54.13 64.48
N LEU A 640 -25.77 -55.19 64.38
CA LEU A 640 -26.23 -56.58 64.34
C LEU A 640 -27.06 -56.95 65.58
N GLY A 641 -26.64 -56.48 66.76
CA GLY A 641 -27.34 -56.70 68.02
C GLY A 641 -28.51 -55.75 68.31
N GLY A 642 -28.97 -54.99 67.31
CA GLY A 642 -30.07 -54.04 67.44
C GLY A 642 -29.68 -52.70 68.09
N GLY A 643 -28.39 -52.38 68.17
CA GLY A 643 -27.89 -51.09 68.63
C GLY A 643 -27.93 -50.00 67.55
N SER A 644 -27.10 -48.97 67.71
CA SER A 644 -27.10 -47.81 66.80
C SER A 644 -26.52 -48.16 65.43
N LEU A 645 -27.06 -47.54 64.38
CA LEU A 645 -26.47 -47.57 63.04
C LEU A 645 -25.55 -46.36 62.83
N PRO A 646 -24.46 -46.49 62.04
CA PRO A 646 -23.72 -45.34 61.54
C PRO A 646 -24.64 -44.37 60.80
N ASP A 647 -24.35 -43.06 60.89
CA ASP A 647 -25.19 -42.03 60.29
C ASP A 647 -25.37 -42.25 58.78
N GLY A 648 -26.62 -42.33 58.33
CA GLY A 648 -26.95 -42.54 56.92
C GLY A 648 -26.88 -43.99 56.43
N TYR A 649 -26.59 -44.95 57.31
CA TYR A 649 -26.59 -46.37 56.96
C TYR A 649 -27.91 -47.07 57.32
N THR A 650 -28.38 -47.91 56.41
CA THR A 650 -29.30 -49.02 56.68
C THR A 650 -28.51 -50.32 56.89
N ILE A 651 -29.14 -51.34 57.47
CA ILE A 651 -28.53 -52.68 57.61
C ILE A 651 -28.08 -53.23 56.25
N SER A 652 -28.85 -53.00 55.18
CA SER A 652 -28.47 -53.43 53.83
C SER A 652 -27.21 -52.71 53.33
N GLN A 653 -27.10 -51.40 53.52
CA GLN A 653 -25.92 -50.65 53.09
C GLN A 653 -24.68 -51.03 53.91
N LEU A 654 -24.85 -51.32 55.20
CA LEU A 654 -23.76 -51.74 56.06
C LEU A 654 -23.30 -53.16 55.70
N ASN A 655 -24.23 -54.06 55.37
CA ASN A 655 -23.92 -55.36 54.78
C ASN A 655 -23.10 -55.25 53.49
N ASP A 656 -23.46 -54.33 52.60
CA ASP A 656 -22.74 -54.14 51.33
C ASP A 656 -21.30 -53.65 51.58
N LEU A 657 -21.09 -52.76 52.55
CA LEU A 657 -19.74 -52.33 52.95
C LEU A 657 -18.94 -53.49 53.55
N VAL A 658 -19.51 -54.25 54.48
CA VAL A 658 -18.85 -55.42 55.09
C VAL A 658 -18.52 -56.49 54.04
N THR A 659 -19.39 -56.68 53.05
CA THR A 659 -19.14 -57.57 51.91
C THR A 659 -17.91 -57.11 51.13
N LYS A 660 -17.84 -55.82 50.78
CA LYS A 660 -16.69 -55.24 50.07
C LYS A 660 -15.38 -55.35 50.87
N LEU A 661 -15.44 -55.21 52.20
CA LEU A 661 -14.28 -55.42 53.08
C LEU A 661 -13.81 -56.89 53.07
N ASN A 662 -14.74 -57.86 53.09
CA ASN A 662 -14.38 -59.28 52.99
C ASN A 662 -13.78 -59.64 51.62
N GLU A 663 -14.23 -58.97 50.57
CA GLU A 663 -13.75 -59.16 49.19
C GLU A 663 -12.54 -58.27 48.86
N ALA A 664 -12.10 -57.42 49.79
CA ALA A 664 -11.10 -56.38 49.54
C ALA A 664 -9.77 -56.97 49.07
N PHE A 665 -9.37 -58.11 49.64
CA PHE A 665 -8.12 -58.81 49.36
C PHE A 665 -8.35 -60.32 49.26
N ASP A 666 -9.44 -60.74 48.61
CA ASP A 666 -9.83 -62.16 48.56
C ASP A 666 -8.68 -63.01 48.01
N GLY A 667 -8.15 -63.91 48.83
CA GLY A 667 -7.00 -64.75 48.47
C GLY A 667 -5.66 -64.02 48.31
N GLY A 668 -5.56 -62.77 48.76
CA GLY A 668 -4.33 -61.96 48.72
C GLY A 668 -4.27 -60.95 47.57
N THR A 669 -5.30 -60.88 46.73
CA THR A 669 -5.34 -59.97 45.58
C THR A 669 -6.22 -58.76 45.87
N PRO A 670 -5.69 -57.52 45.84
CA PRO A 670 -6.49 -56.33 46.07
C PRO A 670 -7.55 -56.14 44.98
N SER A 671 -8.79 -55.93 45.41
CA SER A 671 -9.90 -55.60 44.50
C SER A 671 -9.78 -54.15 44.00
N ALA A 672 -10.42 -53.85 42.87
CA ALA A 672 -10.52 -52.48 42.37
C ALA A 672 -11.19 -51.52 43.37
N TRP A 673 -12.10 -52.05 44.22
CA TRP A 673 -12.71 -51.27 45.28
C TRP A 673 -11.72 -50.98 46.41
N ALA A 674 -10.94 -51.99 46.86
CA ALA A 674 -9.91 -51.80 47.88
C ALA A 674 -8.87 -50.75 47.45
N LEU A 675 -8.41 -50.81 46.20
CA LEU A 675 -7.46 -49.85 45.63
C LEU A 675 -8.00 -48.42 45.50
N GLY A 676 -9.30 -48.17 45.65
CA GLY A 676 -9.87 -46.82 45.64
C GLY A 676 -10.33 -46.33 47.02
N HIS A 677 -10.45 -47.24 48.00
CA HIS A 677 -11.19 -46.98 49.23
C HIS A 677 -10.51 -47.45 50.52
N LEU A 678 -9.38 -48.17 50.46
CA LEU A 678 -8.62 -48.59 51.64
C LEU A 678 -7.19 -48.06 51.57
N GLN A 679 -6.72 -47.51 52.70
CA GLN A 679 -5.39 -46.91 52.84
C GLN A 679 -4.71 -47.34 54.14
N HIS A 680 -3.39 -47.20 54.19
CA HIS A 680 -2.55 -47.49 55.36
C HIS A 680 -2.88 -46.64 56.59
#